data_AF-A0A972VEG9-F1
#
_entry.id   AF-A0A972VEG9-F1
#
_cell.length_a   1.000
_cell.length_b   1.000
_cell.length_c   1.000
_cell.angle_alpha   90.00
_cell.angle_beta   90.00
_cell.angle_gamma   90.00
#
_symmetry.space_group_name_H-M   'P 1'
#
loop_
_entity.id
_entity.type
_entity.pdbx_description
1 polymer ?
#
loop_
_entity_poly.entity_id
_entity_poly.type
_entity_poly.pdbx_seq_one_letter_code
_entity_poly.pdbx_strand_id
1 'polypeptide(L)'
;MSRHRLSWISRIFVVVLVALVCSAYAQDAASEADDPNDSLRVDGDRIKGYVEWLSRDEMQGRQSLTEGYEKAAEWAASNFKKWGLAPAGQDGTYFQDVTVERGFTYRTGAPELKVGNTSFLMEEEDYVVVDLSTEATRVDAEIVFVGYGISAPDKGLDEYEGMDVKDKIVLVLAGSPHDAPQPRVSFGPPVEGEGPAEAWKDESTDQAKIETAYDKGAAGILLFADSKAEEKDRSTRQTRDLEKTLEGERDFLAFTIKDRVFRAIMKPDRQESVRGFGRRLESMRWDIRNKTIQSTATRLKARLKGYDNVQEYSKDLENNIERNVIAKLEGTDPKLKNEYIIMGGHMDHVGVRNGLVRNGADDNASGTAVTMEVARVLSEAGYKPKRTIIFCCWCAEELGLIGSRHYVANPCDDVTMDQVVTYFNMDMVGLGDKIGAPGALNFPTIWDIIKKDQDEDIISAVEPSTGGPGGSDFAPFIELGIEALALMTRGGGGHPSYHQPEDDAHKMIPEILRKTGQFVLQGTLNLDQETDVNLLIEDRQALYDGMRLAMTYINPDMSDSHWTRENLEGYSQDKLRWRMASVEKKPRKAVEKGVGDLKLFDGDVEMLLAASGALGFGRVDIKGSDGTWIVEGKLTEDGRYFLGMMEEKKIVVNLVDPTPQLLRDVLAAATRPFMVSGFYLLDPQTYAAINKKEVLLAVKFDPGNVAGCVERLEEMKAALGDTDNLILSVTSTRDIDKAKQDLYVRLIKNGWTAEEIGSSRRSRGRRGSGERPKGIAGNSLSVLGQ
;
A
#
# COMPACT_ATOMS: atom_id res chain seq x y z
N MET A 1 83.55 0.02 -44.84
CA MET A 1 82.68 0.80 -43.92
C MET A 1 81.94 -0.19 -43.03
N SER A 2 82.10 -0.06 -41.71
CA SER A 2 81.89 -1.13 -40.73
C SER A 2 80.41 -1.43 -40.44
N ARG A 3 80.15 -2.67 -40.00
CA ARG A 3 78.86 -3.22 -39.53
C ARG A 3 78.11 -2.33 -38.52
N HIS A 4 78.76 -1.31 -37.95
CA HIS A 4 78.14 -0.32 -37.08
C HIS A 4 77.23 0.68 -37.79
N ARG A 5 77.44 1.00 -39.08
CA ARG A 5 76.57 1.98 -39.78
C ARG A 5 75.21 1.41 -40.18
N LEU A 6 75.10 0.11 -40.48
CA LEU A 6 73.81 -0.53 -40.76
C LEU A 6 72.93 -0.60 -39.49
N SER A 7 73.53 -0.84 -38.32
CA SER A 7 72.81 -0.91 -37.04
C SER A 7 72.15 0.42 -36.65
N TRP A 8 72.73 1.56 -37.03
CA TRP A 8 72.17 2.88 -36.71
C TRP A 8 70.97 3.22 -37.59
N ILE A 9 71.04 2.90 -38.88
CA ILE A 9 69.94 3.14 -39.82
C ILE A 9 68.73 2.26 -39.46
N SER A 10 68.95 0.99 -39.10
CA SER A 10 67.86 0.10 -38.66
C SER A 10 67.21 0.57 -37.35
N ARG A 11 67.97 1.13 -36.41
CA ARG A 11 67.42 1.69 -35.15
C ARG A 11 66.61 2.95 -35.40
N ILE A 12 67.07 3.83 -36.28
CA ILE A 12 66.30 5.03 -36.68
C ILE A 12 65.02 4.60 -37.39
N PHE A 13 65.08 3.60 -38.27
CA PHE A 13 63.89 3.08 -38.94
C PHE A 13 62.87 2.51 -37.96
N VAL A 14 63.32 1.74 -36.96
CA VAL A 14 62.43 1.20 -35.91
C VAL A 14 61.83 2.31 -35.06
N VAL A 15 62.61 3.33 -34.67
CA VAL A 15 62.09 4.47 -33.89
C VAL A 15 61.07 5.29 -34.70
N VAL A 16 61.32 5.50 -35.99
CA VAL A 16 60.37 6.20 -36.88
C VAL A 16 59.12 5.35 -37.12
N LEU A 17 59.24 4.03 -37.25
CA LEU A 17 58.09 3.13 -37.40
C LEU A 17 57.25 3.08 -36.13
N VAL A 18 57.89 3.02 -34.95
CA VAL A 18 57.21 3.09 -33.65
C VAL A 18 56.53 4.44 -33.47
N ALA A 19 57.19 5.54 -33.84
CA ALA A 19 56.58 6.87 -33.78
C ALA A 19 55.37 7.00 -34.73
N LEU A 20 55.45 6.46 -35.94
CA LEU A 20 54.33 6.46 -36.89
C LEU A 20 53.17 5.57 -36.43
N VAL A 21 53.45 4.42 -35.84
CA VAL A 21 52.43 3.54 -35.24
C VAL A 21 51.80 4.21 -34.02
N CYS A 22 52.59 4.86 -33.14
CA CYS A 22 52.06 5.63 -32.02
C CYS A 22 51.24 6.85 -32.47
N SER A 23 51.61 7.52 -33.57
CA SER A 23 50.82 8.61 -34.16
C SER A 23 49.53 8.13 -34.81
N ALA A 24 49.52 6.94 -35.42
CA ALA A 24 48.31 6.31 -35.95
C ALA A 24 47.37 5.86 -34.81
N TYR A 25 47.90 5.24 -33.75
CA TYR A 25 47.12 4.93 -32.55
C TYR A 25 46.62 6.18 -31.81
N ALA A 26 47.38 7.27 -31.82
CA ALA A 26 46.93 8.55 -31.26
C ALA A 26 45.89 9.26 -32.13
N GLN A 27 45.84 9.01 -33.44
CA GLN A 27 44.79 9.51 -34.33
C GLN A 27 43.52 8.66 -34.26
N ASP A 28 43.64 7.33 -34.12
CA ASP A 28 42.47 6.46 -33.86
C ASP A 28 41.88 6.74 -32.46
N ALA A 29 42.72 6.91 -31.42
CA ALA A 29 42.27 7.28 -30.08
C ALA A 29 41.75 8.73 -29.97
N ALA A 30 42.11 9.61 -30.90
CA ALA A 30 41.53 10.96 -31.01
C ALA A 30 40.27 11.01 -31.87
N SER A 31 39.94 9.91 -32.58
CA SER A 31 38.69 9.77 -33.34
C SER A 31 37.55 9.12 -32.54
N GLU A 32 37.85 8.62 -31.34
CA GLU A 32 36.90 8.27 -30.27
C GLU A 32 36.87 9.34 -29.15
N ALA A 33 37.18 10.60 -29.47
CA ALA A 33 36.77 11.69 -28.60
C ALA A 33 35.26 11.86 -28.80
N ASP A 34 34.49 11.45 -27.79
CA ASP A 34 33.04 11.64 -27.70
C ASP A 34 32.65 13.05 -28.18
N ASP A 35 31.54 13.12 -28.91
CA ASP A 35 30.92 14.38 -29.33
C ASP A 35 30.86 15.32 -28.11
N PRO A 36 31.30 16.59 -28.17
CA PRO A 36 31.13 17.52 -27.06
C PRO A 36 29.65 17.73 -26.64
N ASN A 37 28.66 17.26 -27.41
CA ASN A 37 27.26 17.12 -27.00
C ASN A 37 26.95 15.86 -26.15
N ASP A 38 27.92 14.99 -25.88
CA ASP A 38 27.78 13.72 -25.15
C ASP A 38 27.84 13.88 -23.60
N SER A 39 27.77 15.11 -23.09
CA SER A 39 27.95 15.39 -21.65
C SER A 39 26.73 15.09 -20.76
N LEU A 40 25.55 14.93 -21.35
CA LEU A 40 24.29 14.69 -20.63
C LEU A 40 23.79 13.25 -20.83
N ARG A 41 24.65 12.29 -20.47
CA ARG A 41 24.31 10.87 -20.44
C ARG A 41 24.48 10.28 -19.06
N VAL A 42 23.55 9.41 -18.71
CA VAL A 42 23.58 8.61 -17.48
C VAL A 42 24.35 7.31 -17.72
N ASP A 43 25.16 6.88 -16.75
CA ASP A 43 25.90 5.62 -16.77
C ASP A 43 25.27 4.58 -15.83
N GLY A 44 24.75 3.50 -16.42
CA GLY A 44 24.11 2.41 -15.67
C GLY A 44 25.05 1.63 -14.74
N ASP A 45 26.32 1.45 -15.12
CA ASP A 45 27.30 0.76 -14.28
C ASP A 45 27.69 1.62 -13.08
N ARG A 46 27.74 2.94 -13.26
CA ARG A 46 27.92 3.89 -12.17
C ARG A 46 26.74 3.91 -11.21
N ILE A 47 25.50 3.90 -11.72
CA ILE A 47 24.30 3.76 -10.87
C ILE A 47 24.37 2.47 -10.07
N LYS A 48 24.70 1.35 -10.73
CA LYS A 48 24.88 0.07 -10.03
C LYS A 48 25.95 0.16 -8.94
N GLY A 49 27.06 0.87 -9.17
CA GLY A 49 28.09 1.11 -8.16
C GLY A 49 27.58 1.87 -6.92
N TYR A 50 26.62 2.78 -7.08
CA TYR A 50 25.94 3.43 -5.94
C TYR A 50 25.04 2.43 -5.21
N VAL A 51 24.30 1.59 -5.94
CA VAL A 51 23.48 0.53 -5.35
C VAL A 51 24.36 -0.43 -4.54
N GLU A 52 25.48 -0.89 -5.08
CA GLU A 52 26.47 -1.74 -4.39
C GLU A 52 27.05 -1.10 -3.14
N TRP A 53 27.09 0.23 -3.04
CA TRP A 53 27.54 0.93 -1.85
C TRP A 53 26.43 1.03 -0.80
N LEU A 54 25.23 1.41 -1.22
CA LEU A 54 24.08 1.57 -0.32
C LEU A 54 23.62 0.23 0.26
N SER A 55 23.67 -0.85 -0.51
CA SER A 55 23.14 -2.18 -0.17
C SER A 55 24.19 -3.16 0.37
N ARG A 56 25.22 -2.66 1.05
CA ARG A 56 26.19 -3.53 1.74
C ARG A 56 25.63 -4.04 3.06
N ASP A 57 26.03 -5.24 3.46
CA ASP A 57 25.67 -5.83 4.75
C ASP A 57 25.99 -4.90 5.94
N GLU A 58 27.07 -4.10 5.86
CA GLU A 58 27.45 -3.14 6.92
C GLU A 58 26.46 -1.97 7.06
N MET A 59 25.59 -1.75 6.07
CA MET A 59 24.49 -0.80 6.14
C MET A 59 23.25 -1.41 6.81
N GLN A 60 23.28 -2.70 7.15
CA GLN A 60 22.25 -3.40 7.92
C GLN A 60 20.82 -3.19 7.38
N GLY A 61 20.70 -3.07 6.06
CA GLY A 61 19.43 -2.82 5.37
C GLY A 61 18.84 -1.42 5.56
N ARG A 62 19.65 -0.44 5.99
CA ARG A 62 19.32 1.00 6.08
C ARG A 62 17.95 1.27 6.69
N GLN A 63 17.56 0.52 7.72
CA GLN A 63 16.30 0.80 8.38
C GLN A 63 16.36 2.17 9.02
N SER A 64 15.30 2.95 8.87
CA SER A 64 15.19 4.26 9.49
C SER A 64 15.51 4.18 11.00
N LEU A 65 16.17 5.20 11.51
CA LEU A 65 16.73 5.37 12.86
C LEU A 65 17.95 4.50 13.20
N THR A 66 18.48 3.72 12.24
CA THR A 66 19.66 2.87 12.48
C THR A 66 20.96 3.52 11.99
N GLU A 67 22.10 3.06 12.53
CA GLU A 67 23.43 3.49 12.09
C GLU A 67 23.66 3.29 10.58
N GLY A 68 23.02 2.28 10.00
CA GLY A 68 23.06 2.00 8.57
C GLY A 68 22.44 3.10 7.71
N TYR A 69 21.31 3.65 8.15
CA TYR A 69 20.67 4.78 7.47
C TYR A 69 21.51 6.05 7.64
N GLU A 70 22.00 6.33 8.85
CA GLU A 70 22.84 7.49 9.14
C GLU A 70 24.06 7.56 8.20
N LYS A 71 24.76 6.43 8.03
CA LYS A 71 25.88 6.31 7.07
C LYS A 71 25.46 6.60 5.64
N ALA A 72 24.29 6.11 5.23
CA ALA A 72 23.76 6.34 3.89
C ALA A 72 23.45 7.82 3.66
N ALA A 73 22.85 8.49 4.66
CA ALA A 73 22.52 9.91 4.60
C ALA A 73 23.77 10.80 4.53
N GLU A 74 24.76 10.54 5.38
CA GLU A 74 26.04 11.25 5.33
C GLU A 74 26.76 11.06 4.01
N TRP A 75 26.73 9.85 3.45
CA TRP A 75 27.33 9.56 2.15
C TRP A 75 26.62 10.26 1.00
N ALA A 76 25.28 10.27 0.97
CA ALA A 76 24.51 10.98 -0.04
C ALA A 76 24.81 12.49 -0.01
N ALA A 77 24.73 13.11 1.18
CA ALA A 77 25.03 14.53 1.36
C ALA A 77 26.48 14.87 0.96
N SER A 78 27.44 14.00 1.32
CA SER A 78 28.85 14.17 0.96
C SER A 78 29.09 14.12 -0.55
N ASN A 79 28.39 13.23 -1.26
CA ASN A 79 28.46 13.17 -2.73
C ASN A 79 27.80 14.37 -3.38
N PHE A 80 26.61 14.80 -2.93
CA PHE A 80 25.99 16.02 -3.44
C PHE A 80 26.90 17.24 -3.29
N LYS A 81 27.52 17.40 -2.12
CA LYS A 81 28.52 18.45 -1.88
C LYS A 81 29.73 18.34 -2.79
N LYS A 82 30.27 17.13 -2.96
CA LYS A 82 31.41 16.86 -3.85
C LYS A 82 31.11 17.22 -5.31
N TRP A 83 29.88 16.98 -5.76
CA TRP A 83 29.42 17.31 -7.11
C TRP A 83 29.02 18.77 -7.29
N GLY A 84 29.09 19.59 -6.24
CA GLY A 84 28.84 21.04 -6.30
C GLY A 84 27.36 21.44 -6.25
N LEU A 85 26.46 20.52 -5.87
CA LEU A 85 25.05 20.83 -5.67
C LEU A 85 24.86 21.70 -4.41
N ALA A 86 23.91 22.62 -4.46
CA ALA A 86 23.57 23.44 -3.31
C ALA A 86 22.75 22.63 -2.28
N PRO A 87 22.95 22.84 -0.97
CA PRO A 87 22.05 22.30 0.04
C PRO A 87 20.63 22.86 -0.12
N ALA A 88 19.63 22.03 0.18
CA ALA A 88 18.21 22.38 0.11
C ALA A 88 17.38 21.80 1.28
N GLY A 89 18.05 21.42 2.36
CA GLY A 89 17.44 21.04 3.64
C GLY A 89 17.29 22.23 4.58
N GLN A 90 17.08 21.95 5.86
CA GLN A 90 16.90 22.96 6.89
C GLN A 90 18.19 23.76 7.13
N ASP A 91 18.03 25.06 7.39
CA ASP A 91 19.10 25.98 7.80
C ASP A 91 20.34 25.99 6.87
N GLY A 92 20.12 25.78 5.56
CA GLY A 92 21.19 25.74 4.56
C GLY A 92 22.05 24.48 4.61
N THR A 93 21.54 23.40 5.20
CA THR A 93 22.18 22.07 5.22
C THR A 93 21.57 21.15 4.15
N TYR A 94 22.14 19.96 3.95
CA TYR A 94 21.53 18.94 3.09
C TYR A 94 20.43 18.14 3.81
N PHE A 95 20.19 18.38 5.09
CA PHE A 95 19.34 17.53 5.91
C PHE A 95 18.05 18.22 6.29
N GLN A 96 16.96 17.47 6.31
CA GLN A 96 15.72 17.86 6.95
C GLN A 96 15.40 16.82 8.02
N ASP A 97 15.32 17.26 9.27
CA ASP A 97 14.97 16.40 10.39
C ASP A 97 13.49 16.01 10.32
N VAL A 98 13.21 14.72 10.50
CA VAL A 98 11.90 14.09 10.39
C VAL A 98 11.65 13.25 11.64
N THR A 99 10.56 13.56 12.34
CA THR A 99 10.13 12.76 13.49
C THR A 99 9.39 11.50 13.05
N VAL A 100 9.93 10.34 13.40
CA VAL A 100 9.29 9.04 13.19
C VAL A 100 8.40 8.71 14.39
N GLU A 101 7.09 8.95 14.26
CA GLU A 101 6.15 8.75 15.37
C GLU A 101 5.83 7.27 15.64
N ARG A 102 6.04 6.41 14.64
CA ARG A 102 5.72 4.99 14.72
C ARG A 102 6.80 4.26 15.51
N GLY A 103 6.42 3.73 16.68
CA GLY A 103 7.33 2.88 17.45
C GLY A 103 7.56 1.50 16.83
N PHE A 104 8.79 1.01 16.90
CA PHE A 104 9.20 -0.32 16.46
C PHE A 104 10.42 -0.82 17.25
N THR A 105 10.70 -2.12 17.16
CA THR A 105 11.87 -2.74 17.77
C THR A 105 12.82 -3.22 16.69
N TYR A 106 14.03 -2.67 16.67
CA TYR A 106 15.13 -3.11 15.82
C TYR A 106 15.90 -4.24 16.50
N ARG A 107 16.21 -5.31 15.76
CA ARG A 107 16.88 -6.48 16.32
C ARG A 107 17.99 -6.95 15.41
N THR A 108 19.18 -7.21 15.96
CA THR A 108 20.31 -7.77 15.21
C THR A 108 20.70 -9.15 15.69
N GLY A 109 21.36 -9.91 14.83
CA GLY A 109 21.78 -11.28 15.12
C GLY A 109 20.66 -12.31 14.89
N ALA A 110 21.03 -13.49 14.39
CA ALA A 110 20.11 -14.60 14.23
C ALA A 110 19.95 -15.36 15.55
N PRO A 111 18.72 -15.47 16.10
CA PRO A 111 18.41 -16.42 17.16
C PRO A 111 18.62 -17.86 16.72
N GLU A 112 18.81 -18.75 17.70
CA GLU A 112 18.92 -20.19 17.45
C GLU A 112 18.06 -20.98 18.43
N LEU A 113 17.36 -21.99 17.93
CA LEU A 113 16.73 -23.04 18.72
C LEU A 113 17.18 -24.42 18.21
N LYS A 114 17.87 -25.17 19.06
CA LYS A 114 18.25 -26.56 18.79
C LYS A 114 17.77 -27.45 19.92
N VAL A 115 17.16 -28.59 19.59
CA VAL A 115 16.79 -29.63 20.56
C VAL A 115 17.53 -30.92 20.19
N GLY A 116 18.42 -31.38 21.07
CA GLY A 116 19.37 -32.45 20.74
C GLY A 116 20.21 -32.08 19.51
N ASN A 117 20.10 -32.88 18.45
CA ASN A 117 20.82 -32.66 17.18
C ASN A 117 19.97 -31.96 16.11
N THR A 118 18.73 -31.58 16.41
CA THR A 118 17.80 -30.97 15.46
C THR A 118 17.81 -29.45 15.63
N SER A 119 18.10 -28.73 14.54
CA SER A 119 17.91 -27.27 14.47
C SER A 119 16.51 -26.96 13.94
N PHE A 120 15.87 -25.95 14.49
CA PHE A 120 14.59 -25.42 14.03
C PHE A 120 14.80 -24.06 13.36
N LEU A 121 13.92 -23.72 12.42
CA LEU A 121 14.03 -22.51 11.61
C LEU A 121 12.97 -21.50 12.03
N MET A 122 13.40 -20.27 12.31
CA MET A 122 12.48 -19.17 12.61
C MET A 122 11.61 -18.81 11.39
N GLU A 123 12.14 -18.95 10.17
CA GLU A 123 11.42 -18.63 8.92
C GLU A 123 10.30 -19.63 8.57
N GLU A 124 10.32 -20.84 9.13
CA GLU A 124 9.19 -21.79 9.05
C GLU A 124 8.20 -21.58 10.21
N GLU A 125 8.37 -20.48 10.96
CA GLU A 125 7.63 -20.13 12.17
C GLU A 125 7.71 -21.18 13.29
N ASP A 126 8.75 -22.04 13.31
CA ASP A 126 8.89 -23.07 14.35
C ASP A 126 8.99 -22.45 15.76
N TYR A 127 9.53 -21.23 15.86
CA TYR A 127 9.62 -20.47 17.10
C TYR A 127 9.73 -18.95 16.87
N VAL A 128 9.45 -18.18 17.91
CA VAL A 128 9.65 -16.73 18.01
C VAL A 128 10.33 -16.42 19.35
N VAL A 129 11.32 -15.53 19.36
CA VAL A 129 11.94 -15.02 20.59
C VAL A 129 11.03 -13.96 21.20
N VAL A 130 10.75 -14.06 22.50
CA VAL A 130 9.96 -13.06 23.23
C VAL A 130 10.88 -11.91 23.62
N ASP A 131 10.41 -10.66 23.47
CA ASP A 131 11.23 -9.43 23.62
C ASP A 131 11.86 -9.24 25.01
N LEU A 132 11.34 -9.87 26.06
CA LEU A 132 11.95 -9.87 27.40
C LEU A 132 13.21 -10.76 27.52
N SER A 133 13.55 -11.49 26.46
CA SER A 133 14.75 -12.34 26.45
C SER A 133 16.01 -11.48 26.54
N THR A 134 16.94 -11.89 27.40
CA THR A 134 18.23 -11.22 27.53
C THR A 134 18.99 -11.24 26.21
N GLU A 135 19.48 -10.07 25.79
CA GLU A 135 20.31 -9.90 24.60
C GLU A 135 21.67 -10.58 24.75
N ALA A 136 22.36 -10.84 23.62
CA ALA A 136 23.69 -11.45 23.55
C ALA A 136 23.85 -12.75 24.37
N THR A 137 22.73 -13.42 24.65
CA THR A 137 22.66 -14.54 25.60
C THR A 137 22.50 -15.86 24.87
N ARG A 138 23.12 -16.89 25.43
CA ARG A 138 22.97 -18.27 24.98
C ARG A 138 22.85 -19.23 26.16
N VAL A 139 21.85 -20.10 26.10
CA VAL A 139 21.57 -21.13 27.11
C VAL A 139 21.73 -22.51 26.47
N ASP A 140 22.44 -23.42 27.13
CA ASP A 140 22.55 -24.84 26.75
C ASP A 140 22.23 -25.69 28.00
N ALA A 141 21.00 -26.18 28.10
CA ALA A 141 20.47 -26.77 29.33
C ALA A 141 19.45 -27.89 29.06
N GLU A 142 19.15 -28.66 30.10
CA GLU A 142 18.10 -29.69 30.05
C GLU A 142 16.71 -29.07 29.99
N ILE A 143 15.79 -29.74 29.30
CA ILE A 143 14.39 -29.32 29.19
C ILE A 143 13.54 -30.11 30.19
N VAL A 144 12.71 -29.40 30.96
CA VAL A 144 11.70 -29.97 31.86
C VAL A 144 10.33 -29.49 31.43
N PHE A 145 9.35 -30.38 31.37
CA PHE A 145 7.97 -30.02 31.07
C PHE A 145 7.22 -29.73 32.36
N VAL A 146 6.55 -28.58 32.45
CA VAL A 146 5.89 -28.10 33.68
C VAL A 146 4.42 -27.76 33.40
N GLY A 147 3.73 -28.59 32.62
CA GLY A 147 2.30 -28.41 32.35
C GLY A 147 1.97 -27.03 31.78
N TYR A 148 1.08 -26.26 32.41
CA TYR A 148 0.80 -24.86 32.03
C TYR A 148 1.76 -23.85 32.66
N GLY A 149 2.65 -24.25 33.56
CA GLY A 149 3.60 -23.36 34.25
C GLY A 149 2.98 -22.58 35.41
N ILE A 150 1.85 -23.06 35.96
CA ILE A 150 1.15 -22.39 37.05
C ILE A 150 1.74 -22.80 38.41
N SER A 151 2.12 -21.83 39.24
CA SER A 151 2.50 -22.02 40.65
C SER A 151 1.58 -21.20 41.54
N ALA A 152 0.49 -21.83 42.01
CA ALA A 152 -0.53 -21.25 42.88
C ALA A 152 -0.93 -22.24 43.98
N PRO A 153 -0.01 -22.57 44.93
CA PRO A 153 -0.26 -23.55 45.98
C PRO A 153 -1.49 -23.19 46.83
N ASP A 154 -1.72 -21.90 47.09
CA ASP A 154 -2.90 -21.41 47.83
C ASP A 154 -4.23 -21.68 47.09
N LYS A 155 -4.17 -21.87 45.77
CA LYS A 155 -5.31 -22.23 44.91
C LYS A 155 -5.36 -23.75 44.61
N GLY A 156 -4.40 -24.50 45.14
CA GLY A 156 -4.31 -25.96 45.07
C GLY A 156 -3.71 -26.50 43.77
N LEU A 157 -2.88 -25.72 43.07
CA LEU A 157 -2.11 -26.19 41.91
C LEU A 157 -0.70 -25.58 41.97
N ASP A 158 0.32 -26.41 42.14
CA ASP A 158 1.71 -26.02 41.93
C ASP A 158 2.37 -27.00 40.96
N GLU A 159 2.40 -26.66 39.67
CA GLU A 159 2.96 -27.54 38.65
C GLU A 159 4.50 -27.67 38.77
N TYR A 160 5.15 -26.83 39.59
CA TYR A 160 6.57 -26.95 39.90
C TYR A 160 6.85 -27.89 41.08
N GLU A 161 5.83 -28.35 41.81
CA GLU A 161 6.01 -29.21 42.98
C GLU A 161 6.77 -30.50 42.61
N GLY A 162 7.87 -30.76 43.32
CA GLY A 162 8.72 -31.93 43.10
C GLY A 162 9.63 -31.85 41.86
N MET A 163 9.61 -30.73 41.13
CA MET A 163 10.46 -30.53 39.95
C MET A 163 11.63 -29.59 40.22
N ASP A 164 12.85 -30.06 39.94
CA ASP A 164 14.03 -29.21 39.90
C ASP A 164 14.13 -28.52 38.53
N VAL A 165 13.90 -27.21 38.51
CA VAL A 165 13.93 -26.37 37.30
C VAL A 165 15.13 -25.42 37.27
N LYS A 166 15.97 -25.41 38.31
CA LYS A 166 17.08 -24.47 38.42
C LYS A 166 18.09 -24.70 37.29
N ASP A 167 18.50 -23.62 36.63
CA ASP A 167 19.43 -23.61 35.50
C ASP A 167 18.97 -24.44 34.27
N LYS A 168 17.67 -24.81 34.22
CA LYS A 168 17.05 -25.59 33.13
C LYS A 168 16.17 -24.75 32.25
N ILE A 169 15.79 -25.30 31.10
CA ILE A 169 14.79 -24.73 30.21
C ILE A 169 13.43 -25.34 30.56
N VAL A 170 12.47 -24.51 30.91
CA VAL A 170 11.11 -24.92 31.26
C VAL A 170 10.23 -24.91 30.01
N LEU A 171 9.58 -26.03 29.68
CA LEU A 171 8.58 -26.13 28.61
C LEU A 171 7.18 -26.10 29.22
N VAL A 172 6.34 -25.16 28.77
CA VAL A 172 4.96 -24.99 29.26
C VAL A 172 3.97 -24.88 28.11
N LEU A 173 2.70 -25.13 28.44
CA LEU A 173 1.55 -24.88 27.58
C LEU A 173 1.09 -23.41 27.72
N ALA A 174 0.88 -22.73 26.61
CA ALA A 174 0.18 -21.45 26.59
C ALA A 174 -1.32 -21.64 26.91
N GLY A 175 -1.99 -20.56 27.31
CA GLY A 175 -3.41 -20.57 27.70
C GLY A 175 -3.66 -21.10 29.13
N SER A 176 -4.88 -21.51 29.42
CA SER A 176 -5.29 -21.97 30.76
C SER A 176 -5.73 -23.43 30.75
N PRO A 177 -5.63 -24.18 31.88
CA PRO A 177 -6.30 -25.47 32.04
C PRO A 177 -7.82 -25.41 31.79
N HIS A 178 -8.44 -24.23 31.86
CA HIS A 178 -9.84 -24.02 31.49
C HIS A 178 -10.11 -24.25 29.99
N ASP A 179 -9.13 -23.97 29.14
CA ASP A 179 -9.22 -24.13 27.68
C ASP A 179 -9.12 -25.60 27.24
N ALA A 180 -8.92 -26.52 28.19
CA ALA A 180 -8.85 -27.95 27.93
C ALA A 180 -10.19 -28.46 27.33
N PRO A 181 -10.19 -28.97 26.09
CA PRO A 181 -11.38 -29.58 25.52
C PRO A 181 -11.82 -30.78 26.36
N GLN A 182 -13.13 -30.97 26.53
CA GLN A 182 -13.70 -32.13 27.23
C GLN A 182 -13.17 -33.44 26.60
N PRO A 183 -12.66 -34.40 27.40
CA PRO A 183 -12.23 -35.69 26.90
C PRO A 183 -13.41 -36.34 26.18
N ARG A 184 -13.20 -36.79 24.93
CA ARG A 184 -14.22 -37.55 24.20
C ARG A 184 -14.33 -38.96 24.81
N VAL A 185 -15.08 -39.10 25.89
CA VAL A 185 -15.57 -40.39 26.37
C VAL A 185 -16.92 -40.68 25.71
N SER A 186 -17.00 -41.86 25.07
CA SER A 186 -18.14 -42.53 24.43
C SER A 186 -19.54 -41.88 24.53
N PHE A 187 -20.17 -41.67 23.36
CA PHE A 187 -21.63 -41.60 23.12
C PHE A 187 -22.49 -40.95 24.23
N GLY A 188 -22.19 -39.70 24.59
CA GLY A 188 -23.09 -38.84 25.38
C GLY A 188 -23.01 -37.38 24.91
N PRO A 189 -24.09 -36.59 25.01
CA PRO A 189 -24.01 -35.14 24.76
C PRO A 189 -23.05 -34.48 25.77
N PRO A 190 -22.39 -33.37 25.39
CA PRO A 190 -21.56 -32.62 26.33
C PRO A 190 -22.39 -32.26 27.56
N VAL A 191 -21.86 -32.54 28.75
CA VAL A 191 -22.48 -32.09 30.00
C VAL A 191 -22.20 -30.59 30.11
N GLU A 192 -23.21 -29.76 29.88
CA GLU A 192 -23.18 -28.35 30.27
C GLU A 192 -23.20 -28.30 31.80
N GLY A 193 -22.02 -28.17 32.39
CA GLY A 193 -21.83 -27.77 33.77
C GLY A 193 -20.84 -26.63 33.79
N GLU A 194 -21.16 -25.55 34.50
CA GLU A 194 -20.24 -24.45 34.77
C GLU A 194 -18.93 -25.06 35.29
N GLY A 195 -17.86 -24.96 34.49
CA GLY A 195 -16.53 -25.19 35.03
C GLY A 195 -16.33 -24.27 36.22
N PRO A 196 -15.51 -24.64 37.22
CA PRO A 196 -15.17 -23.68 38.27
C PRO A 196 -14.68 -22.39 37.60
N ALA A 197 -15.07 -21.23 38.14
CA ALA A 197 -14.55 -19.93 37.71
C ALA A 197 -13.03 -20.00 37.50
N GLU A 198 -12.46 -19.27 36.53
CA GLU A 198 -11.02 -19.27 36.19
C GLU A 198 -10.14 -19.16 37.45
N ALA A 199 -9.83 -20.31 38.07
CA ALA A 199 -9.24 -20.32 39.41
C ALA A 199 -7.83 -19.71 39.35
N TRP A 200 -7.16 -19.87 38.22
CA TRP A 200 -5.78 -19.44 37.98
C TRP A 200 -5.68 -18.39 36.87
N LYS A 201 -6.68 -17.51 36.74
CA LYS A 201 -6.73 -16.51 35.66
C LYS A 201 -5.42 -15.72 35.55
N ASP A 202 -4.95 -15.19 36.67
CA ASP A 202 -3.79 -14.31 36.73
C ASP A 202 -2.50 -15.10 36.43
N GLU A 203 -2.39 -16.32 37.00
CA GLU A 203 -1.25 -17.21 36.81
C GLU A 203 -1.21 -17.90 35.45
N SER A 204 -2.31 -17.88 34.69
CA SER A 204 -2.39 -18.47 33.35
C SER A 204 -1.90 -17.52 32.25
N THR A 205 -1.61 -16.25 32.58
CA THR A 205 -1.05 -15.29 31.63
C THR A 205 0.36 -15.72 31.19
N ASP A 206 0.74 -15.39 29.95
CA ASP A 206 2.08 -15.72 29.45
C ASP A 206 3.16 -14.97 30.28
N GLN A 207 2.88 -13.74 30.73
CA GLN A 207 3.74 -12.97 31.65
C GLN A 207 3.99 -13.71 32.97
N ALA A 208 2.93 -14.09 33.69
CA ALA A 208 3.07 -14.74 35.00
C ALA A 208 3.83 -16.07 34.92
N LYS A 209 3.69 -16.82 33.82
CA LYS A 209 4.44 -18.08 33.61
C LYS A 209 5.92 -17.83 33.39
N ILE A 210 6.26 -16.78 32.66
CA ILE A 210 7.64 -16.36 32.39
C ILE A 210 8.29 -15.91 33.70
N GLU A 211 7.62 -15.04 34.46
CA GLU A 211 8.06 -14.60 35.79
C GLU A 211 8.23 -15.78 36.76
N THR A 212 7.24 -16.66 36.84
CA THR A 212 7.32 -17.86 37.71
C THR A 212 8.52 -18.73 37.36
N ALA A 213 8.77 -18.98 36.06
CA ALA A 213 9.93 -19.77 35.65
C ALA A 213 11.25 -19.05 36.00
N TYR A 214 11.30 -17.73 35.82
CA TYR A 214 12.43 -16.89 36.21
C TYR A 214 12.70 -16.95 37.72
N ASP A 215 11.68 -16.75 38.56
CA ASP A 215 11.79 -16.72 40.01
C ASP A 215 12.19 -18.08 40.59
N LYS A 216 11.76 -19.17 39.96
CA LYS A 216 12.15 -20.54 40.34
C LYS A 216 13.56 -20.90 39.86
N GLY A 217 14.25 -20.00 39.16
CA GLY A 217 15.66 -20.14 38.77
C GLY A 217 15.88 -20.83 37.44
N ALA A 218 14.87 -20.98 36.57
CA ALA A 218 15.06 -21.53 35.23
C ALA A 218 15.94 -20.62 34.37
N ALA A 219 16.80 -21.19 33.53
CA ALA A 219 17.65 -20.44 32.58
C ALA A 219 16.88 -19.96 31.34
N GLY A 220 15.70 -20.54 31.07
CA GLY A 220 14.83 -20.10 29.99
C GLY A 220 13.49 -20.82 29.98
N ILE A 221 12.59 -20.38 29.10
CA ILE A 221 11.25 -20.94 28.95
C ILE A 221 10.86 -21.10 27.46
N LEU A 222 10.21 -22.20 27.14
CA LEU A 222 9.54 -22.48 25.87
C LEU A 222 8.03 -22.51 26.11
N LEU A 223 7.28 -21.59 25.50
CA LEU A 223 5.82 -21.54 25.56
C LEU A 223 5.23 -22.18 24.30
N PHE A 224 4.51 -23.28 24.45
CA PHE A 224 3.85 -23.95 23.33
C PHE A 224 2.43 -23.44 23.10
N ALA A 225 2.17 -22.88 21.91
CA ALA A 225 0.84 -22.44 21.47
C ALA A 225 0.23 -23.45 20.48
N ASP A 226 -0.98 -23.95 20.80
CA ASP A 226 -1.55 -25.16 20.18
C ASP A 226 -2.64 -24.88 19.11
N SER A 227 -2.96 -23.62 18.76
CA SER A 227 -4.08 -23.36 17.83
C SER A 227 -3.75 -22.44 16.65
N LYS A 228 -4.28 -22.84 15.48
CA LYS A 228 -4.31 -22.01 14.26
C LYS A 228 -5.27 -20.80 14.33
N ALA A 229 -6.15 -20.77 15.33
CA ALA A 229 -7.07 -19.65 15.55
C ALA A 229 -6.42 -18.53 16.38
N GLU A 230 -5.51 -18.88 17.30
CA GLU A 230 -4.66 -17.92 18.00
C GLU A 230 -3.49 -17.41 17.13
N GLU A 231 -3.11 -18.14 16.06
CA GLU A 231 -2.05 -17.74 15.11
C GLU A 231 -2.31 -16.37 14.45
N LYS A 232 -3.56 -16.03 14.13
CA LYS A 232 -3.89 -14.79 13.39
C LYS A 232 -3.97 -13.54 14.28
N ASP A 233 -4.18 -13.74 15.57
CA ASP A 233 -4.38 -12.68 16.57
C ASP A 233 -3.10 -12.46 17.42
N ARG A 234 -2.20 -13.46 17.51
CA ARG A 234 -0.91 -13.35 18.22
C ARG A 234 0.23 -12.87 17.34
N SER A 235 0.31 -13.18 16.04
CA SER A 235 1.38 -12.63 15.18
C SER A 235 1.29 -11.10 15.03
N THR A 236 0.10 -10.53 15.26
CA THR A 236 -0.19 -9.08 15.28
C THR A 236 -0.18 -8.46 16.67
N ARG A 237 -0.30 -9.24 17.76
CA ARG A 237 -0.23 -8.77 19.16
C ARG A 237 1.07 -9.09 19.90
N GLN A 238 1.90 -10.00 19.38
CA GLN A 238 3.10 -10.45 20.09
C GLN A 238 4.02 -9.26 20.36
N THR A 239 4.33 -9.07 21.66
CA THR A 239 5.26 -8.12 22.30
C THR A 239 4.69 -6.83 22.91
N ARG A 240 3.46 -6.38 22.58
CA ARG A 240 2.97 -5.07 23.08
C ARG A 240 2.46 -5.05 24.53
N ASP A 241 1.99 -6.18 25.07
CA ASP A 241 1.29 -6.22 26.37
C ASP A 241 2.08 -6.94 27.49
N LEU A 242 3.29 -7.44 27.23
CA LEU A 242 4.15 -8.02 28.28
C LEU A 242 4.94 -6.90 28.95
N GLU A 243 4.99 -6.90 30.28
CA GLU A 243 5.87 -5.97 31.01
C GLU A 243 7.32 -6.31 30.68
N LYS A 244 8.05 -5.33 30.14
CA LYS A 244 9.36 -5.53 29.50
C LYS A 244 10.50 -5.89 30.44
N THR A 245 10.27 -5.91 31.75
CA THR A 245 11.34 -6.08 32.73
C THR A 245 11.02 -7.24 33.65
N LEU A 246 11.88 -8.24 33.66
CA LEU A 246 11.96 -9.20 34.75
C LEU A 246 12.77 -8.56 35.88
N GLU A 247 12.30 -8.63 37.12
CA GLU A 247 13.02 -8.08 38.27
C GLU A 247 14.27 -8.93 38.59
N GLY A 248 15.43 -8.57 38.06
CA GLY A 248 16.71 -9.19 38.40
C GLY A 248 17.81 -9.02 37.34
N GLU A 249 19.05 -9.39 37.70
CA GLU A 249 20.25 -9.28 36.83
C GLU A 249 20.59 -10.58 36.08
N ARG A 250 19.77 -11.63 36.21
CA ARG A 250 20.10 -12.95 35.66
C ARG A 250 19.64 -13.08 34.22
N ASP A 251 20.51 -13.59 33.36
CA ASP A 251 20.20 -13.95 31.98
C ASP A 251 19.04 -14.96 31.91
N PHE A 252 18.10 -14.69 31.00
CA PHE A 252 16.93 -15.52 30.77
C PHE A 252 16.46 -15.44 29.32
N LEU A 253 16.15 -16.59 28.73
CA LEU A 253 15.66 -16.66 27.34
C LEU A 253 14.24 -17.21 27.29
N ALA A 254 13.33 -16.48 26.65
CA ALA A 254 11.93 -16.87 26.48
C ALA A 254 11.57 -17.01 25.00
N PHE A 255 11.01 -18.16 24.63
CA PHE A 255 10.62 -18.47 23.25
C PHE A 255 9.17 -18.93 23.21
N THR A 256 8.40 -18.45 22.24
CA THR A 256 7.18 -19.15 21.83
C THR A 256 7.55 -20.20 20.79
N ILE A 257 7.03 -21.42 20.91
CA ILE A 257 7.33 -22.54 20.01
C ILE A 257 6.07 -23.14 19.41
N LYS A 258 6.21 -23.73 18.22
CA LYS A 258 5.13 -24.44 17.52
C LYS A 258 5.19 -25.96 17.69
N ASP A 259 4.15 -26.59 17.17
CA ASP A 259 3.83 -28.01 17.25
C ASP A 259 4.97 -28.94 16.78
N ARG A 260 5.79 -28.51 15.81
CA ARG A 260 6.98 -29.28 15.38
C ARG A 260 8.03 -29.37 16.48
N VAL A 261 8.39 -28.24 17.10
CA VAL A 261 9.33 -28.18 18.23
C VAL A 261 8.74 -28.94 19.42
N PHE A 262 7.47 -28.66 19.76
CA PHE A 262 6.81 -29.30 20.91
C PHE A 262 6.77 -30.81 20.76
N ARG A 263 6.41 -31.35 19.59
CA ARG A 263 6.46 -32.79 19.34
C ARG A 263 7.86 -33.37 19.37
N ALA A 264 8.87 -32.63 18.88
CA ALA A 264 10.25 -33.09 18.97
C ALA A 264 10.72 -33.29 20.43
N ILE A 265 10.10 -32.55 21.37
CA ILE A 265 10.38 -32.67 22.81
C ILE A 265 9.46 -33.72 23.47
N MET A 266 8.15 -33.63 23.24
CA MET A 266 7.13 -34.34 24.04
C MET A 266 6.62 -35.66 23.43
N LYS A 267 7.09 -36.03 22.24
CA LYS A 267 6.72 -37.29 21.55
C LYS A 267 7.91 -38.27 21.52
N PRO A 268 8.25 -38.91 22.65
CA PRO A 268 9.42 -39.79 22.75
C PRO A 268 9.29 -41.04 21.87
N ASP A 269 8.08 -41.57 21.69
CA ASP A 269 7.82 -42.67 20.77
C ASP A 269 7.57 -42.16 19.35
N ARG A 270 8.52 -42.43 18.45
CA ARG A 270 8.41 -42.07 17.03
C ARG A 270 7.27 -42.83 16.33
N GLN A 271 6.85 -44.00 16.84
CA GLN A 271 5.74 -44.79 16.29
C GLN A 271 4.35 -44.30 16.73
N GLU A 272 4.26 -43.48 17.79
CA GLU A 272 3.00 -42.85 18.19
C GLU A 272 2.42 -42.05 17.01
N SER A 273 1.15 -42.24 16.68
CA SER A 273 0.51 -41.43 15.63
C SER A 273 0.29 -39.99 16.12
N VAL A 274 0.23 -39.01 15.21
CA VAL A 274 -0.11 -37.61 15.55
C VAL A 274 -1.42 -37.52 16.34
N ARG A 275 -2.42 -38.35 15.97
CA ARG A 275 -3.69 -38.44 16.70
C ARG A 275 -3.56 -39.08 18.09
N GLY A 276 -2.63 -40.03 18.25
CA GLY A 276 -2.30 -40.61 19.55
C GLY A 276 -1.71 -39.54 20.48
N PHE A 277 -0.73 -38.81 19.97
CA PHE A 277 -0.10 -37.70 20.68
C PHE A 277 -1.11 -36.62 21.09
N GLY A 278 -1.99 -36.20 20.16
CA GLY A 278 -3.04 -35.23 20.46
C GLY A 278 -3.97 -35.67 21.60
N ARG A 279 -4.41 -36.94 21.61
CA ARG A 279 -5.24 -37.48 22.71
C ARG A 279 -4.51 -37.50 24.05
N ARG A 280 -3.20 -37.79 24.05
CA ARG A 280 -2.39 -37.77 25.26
C ARG A 280 -2.23 -36.35 25.80
N LEU A 281 -2.05 -35.36 24.91
CA LEU A 281 -2.02 -33.94 25.27
C LEU A 281 -3.37 -33.47 25.83
N GLU A 282 -4.49 -33.85 25.21
CA GLU A 282 -5.84 -33.53 25.72
C GLU A 282 -6.08 -34.14 27.11
N SER A 283 -5.68 -35.40 27.32
CA SER A 283 -5.77 -36.06 28.65
C SER A 283 -4.94 -35.31 29.68
N MET A 284 -3.71 -34.93 29.33
CA MET A 284 -2.82 -34.18 30.22
C MET A 284 -3.42 -32.84 30.64
N ARG A 285 -3.98 -32.08 29.69
CA ARG A 285 -4.66 -30.81 30.00
C ARG A 285 -5.86 -31.00 30.92
N TRP A 286 -6.63 -32.06 30.69
CA TRP A 286 -7.76 -32.41 31.54
C TRP A 286 -7.34 -32.81 32.96
N ASP A 287 -6.25 -33.56 33.10
CA ASP A 287 -5.71 -33.94 34.41
C ASP A 287 -5.23 -32.70 35.18
N ILE A 288 -4.53 -31.77 34.51
CA ILE A 288 -4.11 -30.49 35.11
C ILE A 288 -5.33 -29.67 35.54
N ARG A 289 -6.37 -29.59 34.72
CA ARG A 289 -7.64 -28.94 35.09
C ARG A 289 -8.25 -29.51 36.36
N ASN A 290 -8.07 -30.81 36.59
CA ASN A 290 -8.50 -31.52 37.80
C ASN A 290 -7.41 -31.54 38.90
N LYS A 291 -6.47 -30.57 38.88
CA LYS A 291 -5.41 -30.38 39.88
C LYS A 291 -4.43 -31.55 39.99
N THR A 292 -4.29 -32.33 38.93
CA THR A 292 -3.29 -33.41 38.85
C THR A 292 -2.05 -32.90 38.12
N ILE A 293 -0.90 -32.92 38.80
CA ILE A 293 0.38 -32.47 38.25
C ILE A 293 0.82 -33.44 37.14
N GLN A 294 1.23 -32.87 35.99
CA GLN A 294 1.70 -33.62 34.82
C GLN A 294 3.15 -33.28 34.45
N SER A 295 3.85 -32.55 35.33
CA SER A 295 5.22 -32.12 35.12
C SER A 295 6.18 -33.31 35.10
N THR A 296 7.17 -33.25 34.20
CA THR A 296 8.07 -34.37 33.96
C THR A 296 9.41 -33.95 33.35
N ALA A 297 10.46 -34.71 33.63
CA ALA A 297 11.76 -34.53 32.99
C ALA A 297 11.74 -35.11 31.57
N THR A 298 12.07 -34.30 30.57
CA THR A 298 12.11 -34.75 29.16
C THR A 298 13.39 -35.54 28.84
N ARG A 299 14.46 -35.31 29.63
CA ARG A 299 15.84 -35.81 29.41
C ARG A 299 16.48 -35.33 28.10
N LEU A 300 15.88 -34.34 27.43
CA LEU A 300 16.44 -33.68 26.27
C LEU A 300 17.18 -32.42 26.70
N LYS A 301 18.18 -32.03 25.90
CA LYS A 301 18.84 -30.73 26.02
C LYS A 301 18.42 -29.83 24.88
N ALA A 302 18.24 -28.56 25.17
CA ALA A 302 18.08 -27.52 24.18
C ALA A 302 19.19 -26.49 24.28
N ARG A 303 19.50 -25.92 23.12
CA ARG A 303 20.31 -24.72 22.99
C ARG A 303 19.46 -23.60 22.46
N LEU A 304 19.41 -22.51 23.21
CA LEU A 304 18.72 -21.27 22.88
C LEU A 304 19.76 -20.17 22.68
N LYS A 305 19.63 -19.36 21.64
CA LYS A 305 20.37 -18.10 21.46
C LYS A 305 19.36 -16.99 21.18
N GLY A 306 19.39 -15.92 21.97
CA GLY A 306 18.58 -14.72 21.73
C GLY A 306 19.12 -13.86 20.58
N TYR A 307 18.57 -12.65 20.44
CA TYR A 307 19.14 -11.63 19.57
C TYR A 307 20.46 -11.10 20.14
N ASP A 308 21.34 -10.61 19.27
CA ASP A 308 22.61 -10.00 19.67
C ASP A 308 22.40 -8.58 20.23
N ASN A 309 21.39 -7.85 19.73
CA ASN A 309 20.96 -6.53 20.21
C ASN A 309 19.45 -6.34 19.96
N VAL A 310 18.75 -5.67 20.87
CA VAL A 310 17.33 -5.30 20.75
C VAL A 310 17.18 -3.84 21.14
N GLN A 311 16.83 -2.99 20.17
CA GLN A 311 16.67 -1.56 20.40
C GLN A 311 15.25 -1.12 20.09
N GLU A 312 14.62 -0.44 21.05
CA GLU A 312 13.31 0.16 20.85
C GLU A 312 13.41 1.58 20.33
N TYR A 313 12.52 1.90 19.41
CA TYR A 313 12.27 3.23 18.89
C TYR A 313 10.80 3.57 19.15
N SER A 314 10.54 4.77 19.62
CA SER A 314 9.19 5.27 19.88
C SER A 314 9.22 6.79 19.93
N LYS A 315 8.08 7.43 19.67
CA LYS A 315 7.91 8.87 19.88
C LYS A 315 8.16 9.34 21.31
N ASP A 316 8.03 8.43 22.28
CA ASP A 316 8.26 8.71 23.70
C ASP A 316 9.75 8.57 24.08
N LEU A 317 10.60 8.17 23.13
CA LEU A 317 12.05 8.04 23.28
C LEU A 317 12.75 9.14 22.46
N GLU A 318 13.86 9.67 22.96
CA GLU A 318 14.65 10.73 22.28
C GLU A 318 15.42 10.21 21.04
N ASN A 319 15.16 8.99 20.57
CA ASN A 319 15.86 8.34 19.46
C ASN A 319 15.01 8.24 18.17
N ASN A 320 14.05 9.15 17.97
CA ASN A 320 13.04 9.06 16.91
C ASN A 320 13.18 10.08 15.78
N ILE A 321 14.33 10.77 15.68
CA ILE A 321 14.61 11.73 14.60
C ILE A 321 15.44 11.04 13.52
N GLU A 322 14.94 11.08 12.29
CA GLU A 322 15.63 10.67 11.07
C GLU A 322 15.80 11.86 10.12
N ARG A 323 16.55 11.72 9.00
CA ARG A 323 16.81 12.83 8.08
C ARG A 323 16.56 12.49 6.62
N ASN A 324 15.71 13.28 5.96
CA ASN A 324 15.75 13.37 4.49
C ASN A 324 17.08 14.02 4.05
N VAL A 325 17.60 13.62 2.89
CA VAL A 325 18.76 14.27 2.26
C VAL A 325 18.32 15.00 1.00
N ILE A 326 18.53 16.32 0.94
CA ILE A 326 17.95 17.20 -0.06
C ILE A 326 19.02 18.15 -0.62
N ALA A 327 19.17 18.15 -1.94
CA ALA A 327 20.07 19.03 -2.67
C ALA A 327 19.34 19.67 -3.85
N LYS A 328 19.89 20.78 -4.38
CA LYS A 328 19.31 21.47 -5.54
C LYS A 328 20.34 21.99 -6.54
N LEU A 329 19.90 22.14 -7.78
CA LEU A 329 20.48 23.05 -8.77
C LEU A 329 19.55 24.27 -8.88
N GLU A 330 20.06 25.44 -8.51
CA GLU A 330 19.29 26.68 -8.51
C GLU A 330 18.99 27.16 -9.93
N GLY A 331 17.72 27.52 -10.16
CA GLY A 331 17.26 28.10 -11.42
C GLY A 331 17.84 29.49 -11.66
N THR A 332 18.14 29.79 -12.92
CA THR A 332 18.79 31.04 -13.33
C THR A 332 17.83 32.04 -13.96
N ASP A 333 16.62 31.62 -14.35
CA ASP A 333 15.63 32.50 -14.97
C ASP A 333 14.87 33.31 -13.89
N PRO A 334 14.82 34.65 -13.97
CA PRO A 334 14.16 35.47 -12.95
C PRO A 334 12.67 35.18 -12.72
N LYS A 335 11.97 34.58 -13.69
CA LYS A 335 10.56 34.22 -13.60
C LYS A 335 10.37 32.76 -13.19
N LEU A 336 11.18 31.87 -13.77
CA LEU A 336 10.98 30.42 -13.64
C LEU A 336 11.79 29.79 -12.51
N LYS A 337 12.78 30.48 -11.93
CA LYS A 337 13.63 29.90 -10.88
C LYS A 337 12.88 29.45 -9.61
N ASN A 338 11.68 29.97 -9.39
CA ASN A 338 10.81 29.59 -8.28
C ASN A 338 9.79 28.52 -8.67
N GLU A 339 9.82 28.00 -9.90
CA GLU A 339 9.14 26.77 -10.30
C GLU A 339 10.09 25.59 -10.06
N TYR A 340 9.56 24.51 -9.49
CA TYR A 340 10.36 23.39 -9.00
C TYR A 340 10.07 22.10 -9.77
N ILE A 341 11.13 21.46 -10.28
CA ILE A 341 11.09 20.07 -10.73
C ILE A 341 11.73 19.23 -9.63
N ILE A 342 10.96 18.35 -9.01
CA ILE A 342 11.45 17.51 -7.91
C ILE A 342 11.64 16.09 -8.43
N MET A 343 12.69 15.41 -7.97
CA MET A 343 12.86 13.98 -8.19
C MET A 343 13.46 13.30 -6.97
N GLY A 344 13.11 12.04 -6.74
CA GLY A 344 13.62 11.31 -5.59
C GLY A 344 13.29 9.83 -5.57
N GLY A 345 13.93 9.15 -4.63
CA GLY A 345 13.63 7.79 -4.20
C GLY A 345 13.96 7.68 -2.72
N HIS A 346 13.28 6.79 -2.00
CA HIS A 346 13.63 6.55 -0.60
C HIS A 346 14.93 5.78 -0.48
N MET A 347 15.65 6.09 0.59
CA MET A 347 16.95 5.54 0.89
C MET A 347 16.89 4.44 1.95
N ASP A 348 15.86 4.47 2.80
CA ASP A 348 15.66 3.44 3.81
C ASP A 348 15.18 2.13 3.19
N HIS A 349 15.37 1.05 3.94
CA HIS A 349 14.75 -0.24 3.65
C HIS A 349 14.35 -0.94 4.95
N VAL A 350 13.84 -2.18 4.88
CA VAL A 350 13.24 -2.88 6.03
C VAL A 350 14.23 -3.44 7.07
N GLY A 351 15.54 -3.24 6.90
CA GLY A 351 16.56 -3.58 7.88
C GLY A 351 16.81 -5.08 8.10
N VAL A 352 17.07 -5.42 9.35
CA VAL A 352 17.32 -6.80 9.79
C VAL A 352 16.01 -7.38 10.31
N ARG A 353 15.53 -8.46 9.68
CA ARG A 353 14.45 -9.27 10.25
C ARG A 353 14.90 -10.70 10.36
N ASN A 354 14.55 -11.33 11.47
CA ASN A 354 14.91 -12.72 11.72
C ASN A 354 16.43 -12.97 11.72
N GLY A 355 17.24 -11.93 12.02
CA GLY A 355 18.69 -11.98 11.99
C GLY A 355 19.32 -11.98 10.59
N LEU A 356 18.51 -11.87 9.53
CA LEU A 356 18.97 -11.72 8.16
C LEU A 356 18.86 -10.25 7.75
N VAL A 357 19.97 -9.73 7.24
CA VAL A 357 20.02 -8.40 6.64
C VAL A 357 19.23 -8.43 5.33
N ARG A 358 18.34 -7.45 5.14
CA ARG A 358 17.70 -7.21 3.86
C ARG A 358 18.36 -5.99 3.27
N ASN A 359 19.21 -6.21 2.28
CA ASN A 359 20.10 -5.17 1.78
C ASN A 359 19.38 -4.10 0.96
N GLY A 360 18.22 -4.40 0.39
CA GLY A 360 17.39 -3.38 -0.30
C GLY A 360 18.09 -2.78 -1.51
N ALA A 361 18.68 -3.63 -2.35
CA ALA A 361 19.40 -3.17 -3.54
C ALA A 361 18.45 -2.60 -4.60
N ASP A 362 17.40 -3.34 -4.93
CA ASP A 362 16.34 -2.85 -5.80
C ASP A 362 15.43 -1.90 -5.04
N ASP A 363 15.07 -2.26 -3.81
CA ASP A 363 14.12 -1.54 -2.94
C ASP A 363 14.83 -0.90 -1.72
N ASN A 364 15.17 0.38 -1.73
CA ASN A 364 15.16 1.27 -2.89
C ASN A 364 16.49 2.00 -3.09
N ALA A 365 17.60 1.28 -2.86
CA ALA A 365 18.91 1.80 -3.25
C ALA A 365 18.96 2.13 -4.76
N SER A 366 18.23 1.40 -5.61
CA SER A 366 18.17 1.65 -7.06
C SER A 366 17.58 3.02 -7.41
N GLY A 367 16.46 3.42 -6.81
CA GLY A 367 15.81 4.72 -7.07
C GLY A 367 16.60 5.89 -6.51
N THR A 368 17.16 5.72 -5.30
CA THR A 368 18.11 6.68 -4.72
C THR A 368 19.34 6.86 -5.62
N ALA A 369 19.91 5.75 -6.14
CA ALA A 369 21.07 5.78 -6.99
C ALA A 369 20.81 6.49 -8.34
N VAL A 370 19.64 6.27 -8.95
CA VAL A 370 19.23 7.00 -10.16
C VAL A 370 19.11 8.51 -9.89
N THR A 371 18.46 8.89 -8.78
CA THR A 371 18.34 10.30 -8.35
C THR A 371 19.72 10.96 -8.26
N MET A 372 20.65 10.31 -7.57
CA MET A 372 21.99 10.82 -7.34
C MET A 372 22.78 10.96 -8.64
N GLU A 373 22.65 10.01 -9.57
CA GLU A 373 23.35 10.07 -10.84
C GLU A 373 22.84 11.19 -11.75
N VAL A 374 21.53 11.39 -11.83
CA VAL A 374 20.95 12.52 -12.58
C VAL A 374 21.45 13.86 -12.00
N ALA A 375 21.49 13.97 -10.67
CA ALA A 375 22.02 15.15 -9.98
C ALA A 375 23.50 15.41 -10.33
N ARG A 376 24.34 14.36 -10.30
CA ARG A 376 25.76 14.44 -10.66
C ARG A 376 25.93 14.87 -12.12
N VAL A 377 25.25 14.22 -13.06
CA VAL A 377 25.37 14.49 -14.50
C VAL A 377 25.03 15.95 -14.80
N LEU A 378 23.90 16.44 -14.31
CA LEU A 378 23.50 17.85 -14.51
C LEU A 378 24.52 18.83 -13.91
N SER A 379 24.99 18.57 -12.69
CA SER A 379 25.92 19.45 -12.00
C SER A 379 27.31 19.48 -12.65
N GLU A 380 27.88 18.32 -12.94
CA GLU A 380 29.23 18.20 -13.53
C GLU A 380 29.29 18.64 -15.00
N ALA A 381 28.19 18.50 -15.74
CA ALA A 381 28.04 19.11 -17.07
C ALA A 381 27.95 20.65 -17.02
N GLY A 382 27.81 21.23 -15.82
CA GLY A 382 27.66 22.67 -15.63
C GLY A 382 26.31 23.20 -16.10
N TYR A 383 25.27 22.35 -16.14
CA TYR A 383 23.94 22.74 -16.57
C TYR A 383 23.39 23.89 -15.71
N LYS A 384 22.78 24.88 -16.37
CA LYS A 384 22.18 26.05 -15.72
C LYS A 384 20.68 26.03 -16.01
N PRO A 385 19.88 25.41 -15.13
CA PRO A 385 18.45 25.28 -15.40
C PRO A 385 17.77 26.65 -15.33
N LYS A 386 16.64 26.79 -16.02
CA LYS A 386 15.76 27.96 -15.88
C LYS A 386 14.99 27.87 -14.56
N ARG A 387 14.45 26.67 -14.29
CA ARG A 387 13.73 26.26 -13.08
C ARG A 387 14.68 25.73 -12.03
N THR A 388 14.26 25.67 -10.78
CA THR A 388 15.06 25.00 -9.75
C THR A 388 14.78 23.49 -9.79
N ILE A 389 15.84 22.68 -9.81
CA ILE A 389 15.72 21.20 -9.79
C ILE A 389 16.13 20.72 -8.40
N ILE A 390 15.26 19.95 -7.73
CA ILE A 390 15.46 19.45 -6.37
C ILE A 390 15.59 17.93 -6.40
N PHE A 391 16.62 17.42 -5.73
CA PHE A 391 16.95 16.00 -5.61
C PHE A 391 16.77 15.54 -4.17
N CYS A 392 15.95 14.51 -3.96
CA CYS A 392 15.57 14.06 -2.64
C CYS A 392 15.89 12.58 -2.44
N CYS A 393 16.58 12.25 -1.36
CA CYS A 393 16.70 10.89 -0.83
C CYS A 393 15.86 10.81 0.43
N TRP A 394 14.69 10.15 0.34
CA TRP A 394 13.70 10.16 1.41
C TRP A 394 14.06 9.19 2.55
N CYS A 395 13.66 9.55 3.77
CA CYS A 395 13.69 8.64 4.91
C CYS A 395 12.32 8.02 5.19
N ALA A 396 12.31 6.91 5.92
CA ALA A 396 11.13 6.32 6.54
C ALA A 396 9.94 6.10 5.59
N GLU A 397 10.21 5.73 4.34
CA GLU A 397 9.17 5.32 3.38
C GLU A 397 8.50 4.02 3.87
N GLU A 398 9.33 3.05 4.26
CA GLU A 398 8.93 1.71 4.69
C GLU A 398 8.06 1.71 5.95
N LEU A 399 8.13 2.80 6.70
CA LEU A 399 7.35 3.03 7.91
C LEU A 399 6.01 3.74 7.64
N GLY A 400 5.80 4.23 6.41
CA GLY A 400 4.55 4.84 5.94
C GLY A 400 4.71 6.18 5.22
N LEU A 401 5.70 6.32 4.35
CA LEU A 401 6.00 7.55 3.58
C LEU A 401 6.34 8.75 4.48
N ILE A 402 6.93 8.52 5.65
CA ILE A 402 7.04 9.55 6.69
C ILE A 402 7.92 10.72 6.23
N GLY A 403 9.04 10.44 5.57
CA GLY A 403 9.96 11.47 5.09
C GLY A 403 9.36 12.37 4.01
N SER A 404 8.80 11.79 2.95
CA SER A 404 8.17 12.56 1.87
C SER A 404 6.91 13.31 2.32
N ARG A 405 6.08 12.69 3.19
CA ARG A 405 4.94 13.38 3.82
C ARG A 405 5.39 14.56 4.66
N HIS A 406 6.46 14.41 5.43
CA HIS A 406 7.02 15.50 6.22
C HIS A 406 7.51 16.64 5.32
N TYR A 407 8.20 16.33 4.22
CA TYR A 407 8.65 17.35 3.26
C TYR A 407 7.49 18.10 2.60
N VAL A 408 6.46 17.39 2.15
CA VAL A 408 5.29 18.01 1.52
C VAL A 408 4.54 18.92 2.49
N ALA A 409 4.44 18.53 3.76
CA ALA A 409 3.81 19.34 4.82
C ALA A 409 4.70 20.51 5.28
N ASN A 410 6.02 20.33 5.27
CA ASN A 410 7.01 21.29 5.74
C ASN A 410 8.16 21.42 4.71
N PRO A 411 7.93 22.03 3.54
CA PRO A 411 8.98 22.17 2.54
C PRO A 411 10.17 22.96 3.11
N CYS A 412 11.39 22.56 2.73
CA CYS A 412 12.60 23.32 3.09
C CYS A 412 12.80 24.52 2.18
N ASP A 413 13.66 25.45 2.61
CA ASP A 413 13.89 26.73 1.94
C ASP A 413 12.59 27.52 1.68
N ASP A 414 12.59 28.38 0.66
CA ASP A 414 11.41 29.11 0.18
C ASP A 414 10.56 28.28 -0.81
N VAL A 415 10.65 26.95 -0.77
CA VAL A 415 9.88 26.08 -1.63
C VAL A 415 8.42 26.11 -1.21
N THR A 416 7.53 26.46 -2.13
CA THR A 416 6.08 26.34 -1.94
C THR A 416 5.56 25.23 -2.83
N MET A 417 4.79 24.30 -2.25
CA MET A 417 4.24 23.15 -2.99
C MET A 417 3.43 23.58 -4.23
N ASP A 418 2.74 24.72 -4.18
CA ASP A 418 2.00 25.32 -5.32
C ASP A 418 2.86 25.69 -6.53
N GLN A 419 4.18 25.76 -6.37
CA GLN A 419 5.13 26.05 -7.45
C GLN A 419 5.88 24.80 -7.94
N VAL A 420 5.55 23.63 -7.41
CA VAL A 420 6.09 22.36 -7.92
C VAL A 420 5.40 22.04 -9.23
N VAL A 421 6.19 21.96 -10.31
CA VAL A 421 5.75 21.60 -11.67
C VAL A 421 5.47 20.11 -11.76
N THR A 422 6.37 19.29 -11.24
CA THR A 422 6.17 17.84 -11.19
C THR A 422 7.09 17.19 -10.17
N TYR A 423 6.75 15.95 -9.79
CA TYR A 423 7.61 15.05 -9.03
C TYR A 423 7.86 13.72 -9.77
N PHE A 424 9.13 13.40 -10.00
CA PHE A 424 9.57 12.09 -10.47
C PHE A 424 9.95 11.20 -9.29
N ASN A 425 9.21 10.11 -9.08
CA ASN A 425 9.52 9.13 -8.05
C ASN A 425 10.18 7.91 -8.68
N MET A 426 11.34 7.50 -8.17
CA MET A 426 12.01 6.27 -8.59
C MET A 426 11.96 5.27 -7.46
N ASP A 427 11.35 4.11 -7.73
CA ASP A 427 11.19 3.05 -6.75
C ASP A 427 11.28 1.68 -7.42
N MET A 428 12.23 0.84 -6.99
CA MET A 428 12.50 -0.47 -7.59
C MET A 428 12.77 -0.36 -9.10
N VAL A 429 13.88 0.29 -9.46
CA VAL A 429 14.24 0.61 -10.86
C VAL A 429 15.47 -0.15 -11.37
N GLY A 430 15.91 -1.18 -10.64
CA GLY A 430 17.13 -1.93 -10.94
C GLY A 430 16.94 -3.28 -11.61
N LEU A 431 15.71 -3.79 -11.71
CA LEU A 431 15.37 -5.11 -12.27
C LEU A 431 14.41 -5.01 -13.47
N GLY A 432 14.09 -6.14 -14.09
CA GLY A 432 13.16 -6.19 -15.22
C GLY A 432 13.69 -5.64 -16.54
N ASP A 433 12.79 -5.44 -17.50
CA ASP A 433 13.09 -4.99 -18.86
C ASP A 433 12.14 -3.87 -19.36
N LYS A 434 11.17 -3.47 -18.52
CA LYS A 434 10.24 -2.37 -18.74
C LYS A 434 10.19 -1.44 -17.54
N ILE A 435 9.81 -0.19 -17.77
CA ILE A 435 9.66 0.87 -16.77
C ILE A 435 8.17 1.22 -16.72
N GLY A 436 7.46 0.74 -15.70
CA GLY A 436 6.10 1.18 -15.45
C GLY A 436 6.10 2.63 -14.98
N ALA A 437 5.26 3.45 -15.59
CA ALA A 437 5.10 4.86 -15.23
C ALA A 437 3.67 5.20 -14.74
N PRO A 438 3.21 4.65 -13.59
CA PRO A 438 1.95 5.08 -12.98
C PRO A 438 1.97 6.58 -12.66
N GLY A 439 0.85 7.25 -12.95
CA GLY A 439 0.72 8.70 -12.77
C GLY A 439 0.95 9.48 -14.07
N ALA A 440 1.72 8.95 -15.02
CA ALA A 440 1.99 9.57 -16.30
C ALA A 440 0.71 9.98 -17.06
N LEU A 441 -0.30 9.11 -17.10
CA LEU A 441 -1.55 9.39 -17.83
C LEU A 441 -2.56 10.21 -17.03
N ASN A 442 -2.29 10.52 -15.75
CA ASN A 442 -3.14 11.43 -14.99
C ASN A 442 -3.02 12.86 -15.57
N PHE A 443 -1.85 13.19 -16.14
CA PHE A 443 -1.49 14.53 -16.59
C PHE A 443 -0.92 14.55 -18.02
N PRO A 444 -1.80 14.50 -19.03
CA PRO A 444 -1.37 14.44 -20.44
C PRO A 444 -0.42 15.56 -20.87
N THR A 445 -0.59 16.79 -20.36
CA THR A 445 0.26 17.93 -20.72
C THR A 445 1.71 17.74 -20.28
N ILE A 446 1.93 17.45 -19.00
CA ILE A 446 3.26 17.17 -18.45
C ILE A 446 3.86 15.92 -19.11
N TRP A 447 3.06 14.88 -19.31
CA TRP A 447 3.50 13.67 -20.01
C TRP A 447 3.94 13.93 -21.45
N ASP A 448 3.20 14.75 -22.19
CA ASP A 448 3.53 15.11 -23.58
C ASP A 448 4.85 15.89 -23.69
N ILE A 449 5.18 16.68 -22.66
CA ILE A 449 6.47 17.38 -22.56
C ILE A 449 7.58 16.40 -22.18
N ILE A 450 7.37 15.54 -21.18
CA ILE A 450 8.37 14.57 -20.72
C ILE A 450 8.80 13.61 -21.83
N LYS A 451 7.85 13.13 -22.65
CA LYS A 451 8.13 12.17 -23.72
C LYS A 451 8.77 12.80 -24.97
N LYS A 452 8.79 14.12 -25.07
CA LYS A 452 9.39 14.85 -26.18
C LYS A 452 10.89 14.55 -26.24
N ASP A 453 11.49 14.49 -27.43
CA ASP A 453 12.95 14.38 -27.60
C ASP A 453 13.61 13.18 -26.87
N GLN A 454 12.83 12.20 -26.41
CA GLN A 454 13.33 10.96 -25.83
C GLN A 454 13.86 10.05 -26.94
N ASP A 455 15.01 9.42 -26.72
CA ASP A 455 15.51 8.40 -27.63
C ASP A 455 14.54 7.21 -27.69
N GLU A 456 14.39 6.63 -28.88
CA GLU A 456 13.43 5.55 -29.15
C GLU A 456 13.69 4.31 -28.27
N ASP A 457 14.95 4.00 -27.94
CA ASP A 457 15.32 2.88 -27.07
C ASP A 457 14.93 3.10 -25.59
N ILE A 458 14.79 4.36 -25.18
CA ILE A 458 14.36 4.78 -23.85
C ILE A 458 12.84 4.75 -23.76
N ILE A 459 12.15 5.51 -24.63
CA ILE A 459 10.69 5.66 -24.53
C ILE A 459 9.96 4.34 -24.80
N SER A 460 10.51 3.46 -25.63
CA SER A 460 9.94 2.12 -25.87
C SER A 460 10.06 1.16 -24.67
N ALA A 461 10.89 1.49 -23.68
CA ALA A 461 10.95 0.78 -22.40
C ALA A 461 9.89 1.28 -21.39
N VAL A 462 9.32 2.48 -21.60
CA VAL A 462 8.39 3.10 -20.65
C VAL A 462 6.93 2.75 -20.97
N GLU A 463 6.21 2.29 -19.96
CA GLU A 463 4.80 1.91 -20.03
C GLU A 463 3.95 2.87 -19.19
N PRO A 464 3.40 3.94 -19.77
CA PRO A 464 2.62 4.92 -19.03
C PRO A 464 1.27 4.37 -18.62
N SER A 465 0.88 4.68 -17.39
CA SER A 465 -0.43 4.32 -16.86
C SER A 465 -0.99 5.43 -15.98
N THR A 466 -2.28 5.35 -15.69
CA THR A 466 -2.87 6.15 -14.61
C THR A 466 -2.46 5.56 -13.27
N GLY A 467 -2.30 6.41 -12.26
CA GLY A 467 -1.81 6.01 -10.93
C GLY A 467 -2.61 6.67 -9.82
N GLY A 468 -2.57 6.05 -8.63
CA GLY A 468 -3.19 6.59 -7.43
C GLY A 468 -2.22 7.02 -6.36
N PRO A 469 -2.66 7.74 -5.31
CA PRO A 469 -1.81 8.32 -4.28
C PRO A 469 -1.32 7.23 -3.31
N GLY A 470 -0.64 6.18 -3.76
CA GLY A 470 -0.18 5.15 -2.85
C GLY A 470 0.91 4.29 -3.44
N GLY A 471 1.66 3.65 -2.54
CA GLY A 471 2.67 2.66 -2.89
C GLY A 471 4.09 3.20 -3.08
N SER A 472 4.35 4.50 -2.91
CA SER A 472 5.69 5.11 -2.75
C SER A 472 5.56 6.63 -2.49
N ASP A 473 6.68 7.36 -2.43
CA ASP A 473 6.77 8.78 -2.05
C ASP A 473 6.08 9.78 -3.00
N PHE A 474 5.59 9.34 -4.17
CA PHE A 474 4.78 10.19 -5.05
C PHE A 474 3.36 10.44 -4.53
N ALA A 475 2.91 9.59 -3.60
CA ALA A 475 1.58 9.69 -3.02
C ALA A 475 1.27 11.06 -2.40
N PRO A 476 2.06 11.60 -1.44
CA PRO A 476 1.79 12.90 -0.84
C PRO A 476 1.77 14.06 -1.84
N PHE A 477 2.51 13.97 -2.95
CA PHE A 477 2.44 14.97 -4.02
C PHE A 477 1.10 14.90 -4.76
N ILE A 478 0.68 13.69 -5.18
CA ILE A 478 -0.64 13.49 -5.81
C ILE A 478 -1.77 13.93 -4.88
N GLU A 479 -1.64 13.72 -3.56
CA GLU A 479 -2.62 14.15 -2.56
C GLU A 479 -2.83 15.66 -2.50
N LEU A 480 -1.82 16.44 -2.86
CA LEU A 480 -1.92 17.89 -3.04
C LEU A 480 -2.32 18.31 -4.46
N GLY A 481 -2.67 17.34 -5.32
CA GLY A 481 -2.94 17.58 -6.74
C GLY A 481 -1.71 18.02 -7.54
N ILE A 482 -0.50 17.77 -7.04
CA ILE A 482 0.74 17.94 -7.79
C ILE A 482 0.88 16.79 -8.78
N GLU A 483 1.29 17.11 -10.00
CA GLU A 483 1.62 16.12 -11.00
C GLU A 483 2.82 15.29 -10.58
N ALA A 484 2.59 14.04 -10.25
CA ALA A 484 3.67 13.10 -9.96
C ALA A 484 3.53 11.82 -10.77
N LEU A 485 4.67 11.27 -11.16
CA LEU A 485 4.75 9.95 -11.79
C LEU A 485 5.75 9.10 -11.01
N ALA A 486 5.36 7.85 -10.76
CA ALA A 486 6.27 6.85 -10.24
C ALA A 486 6.89 6.08 -11.38
N LEU A 487 8.17 5.76 -11.27
CA LEU A 487 8.93 4.87 -12.13
C LEU A 487 9.24 3.63 -11.32
N MET A 488 8.59 2.53 -11.71
CA MET A 488 8.76 1.22 -11.10
C MET A 488 8.96 0.22 -12.21
N THR A 489 10.08 -0.50 -12.20
CA THR A 489 10.38 -1.44 -13.28
C THR A 489 9.45 -2.65 -13.25
N ARG A 490 9.31 -3.34 -14.38
CA ARG A 490 8.44 -4.50 -14.59
C ARG A 490 9.05 -5.43 -15.65
N GLY A 491 8.39 -6.57 -15.86
CA GLY A 491 8.84 -7.59 -16.81
C GLY A 491 10.08 -8.34 -16.30
N GLY A 492 10.71 -9.16 -17.15
CA GLY A 492 11.96 -9.88 -16.78
C GLY A 492 11.95 -10.76 -15.51
N GLY A 493 10.79 -11.13 -14.96
CA GLY A 493 10.66 -11.85 -13.67
C GLY A 493 10.16 -10.99 -12.50
N GLY A 494 9.98 -9.68 -12.71
CA GLY A 494 9.52 -8.72 -11.71
C GLY A 494 10.53 -8.54 -10.58
N HIS A 495 10.03 -8.47 -9.35
CA HIS A 495 10.84 -8.23 -8.15
C HIS A 495 10.70 -9.40 -7.16
N PRO A 496 11.26 -10.58 -7.50
CA PRO A 496 11.03 -11.81 -6.73
C PRO A 496 11.65 -11.76 -5.32
N SER A 497 12.55 -10.82 -5.05
CA SER A 497 13.24 -10.64 -3.78
C SER A 497 12.76 -9.44 -2.99
N TYR A 498 11.60 -8.86 -3.33
CA TYR A 498 11.00 -7.74 -2.59
C TYR A 498 10.91 -8.03 -1.08
N HIS A 499 11.50 -7.15 -0.27
CA HIS A 499 11.62 -7.28 1.19
C HIS A 499 12.29 -8.59 1.65
N GLN A 500 13.10 -9.23 0.80
CA GLN A 500 13.82 -10.45 1.13
C GLN A 500 15.32 -10.22 1.27
N PRO A 501 16.04 -11.08 2.02
CA PRO A 501 17.49 -10.99 2.15
C PRO A 501 18.22 -11.05 0.81
N GLU A 502 17.63 -11.69 -0.20
CA GLU A 502 18.23 -11.81 -1.53
C GLU A 502 18.09 -10.55 -2.40
N ASP A 503 17.51 -9.45 -1.90
CA ASP A 503 17.52 -8.17 -2.63
C ASP A 503 18.92 -7.53 -2.63
N ASP A 504 19.78 -8.05 -3.51
CA ASP A 504 21.22 -7.78 -3.55
C ASP A 504 21.69 -7.13 -4.85
N ALA A 505 22.72 -6.28 -4.73
CA ALA A 505 23.24 -5.45 -5.82
C ALA A 505 23.74 -6.23 -7.06
N HIS A 506 24.20 -7.46 -6.89
CA HIS A 506 24.70 -8.27 -8.01
C HIS A 506 23.61 -8.59 -9.05
N LYS A 507 22.33 -8.52 -8.65
CA LYS A 507 21.16 -8.74 -9.53
C LYS A 507 20.81 -7.53 -10.38
N MET A 508 21.29 -6.34 -10.00
CA MET A 508 20.98 -5.09 -10.69
C MET A 508 21.41 -5.16 -12.14
N ILE A 509 20.52 -4.72 -13.03
CA ILE A 509 20.72 -4.69 -14.48
C ILE A 509 21.13 -3.26 -14.85
N PRO A 510 22.42 -3.02 -15.19
CA PRO A 510 22.89 -1.67 -15.52
C PRO A 510 22.08 -0.99 -16.62
N GLU A 511 21.62 -1.76 -17.61
CA GLU A 511 20.88 -1.22 -18.74
C GLU A 511 19.51 -0.64 -18.34
N ILE A 512 18.74 -1.28 -17.44
CA ILE A 512 17.44 -0.72 -17.03
C ILE A 512 17.61 0.49 -16.11
N LEU A 513 18.66 0.50 -15.28
CA LEU A 513 19.07 1.66 -14.48
C LEU A 513 19.43 2.85 -15.38
N ARG A 514 20.26 2.62 -16.41
CA ARG A 514 20.63 3.61 -17.43
C ARG A 514 19.39 4.18 -18.10
N LYS A 515 18.49 3.32 -18.57
CA LYS A 515 17.27 3.75 -19.27
C LYS A 515 16.36 4.60 -18.37
N THR A 516 16.19 4.19 -17.13
CA THR A 516 15.39 4.95 -16.16
C THR A 516 16.00 6.31 -15.88
N GLY A 517 17.30 6.37 -15.60
CA GLY A 517 17.98 7.65 -15.36
C GLY A 517 17.99 8.56 -16.59
N GLN A 518 18.20 8.01 -17.79
CA GLN A 518 18.17 8.79 -19.03
C GLN A 518 16.76 9.35 -19.31
N PHE A 519 15.72 8.55 -19.05
CA PHE A 519 14.32 9.00 -19.18
C PHE A 519 14.02 10.20 -18.28
N VAL A 520 14.40 10.11 -16.99
CA VAL A 520 14.23 11.19 -16.01
C VAL A 520 15.07 12.42 -16.39
N LEU A 521 16.33 12.23 -16.79
CA LEU A 521 17.22 13.31 -17.21
C LEU A 521 16.61 14.08 -18.38
N GLN A 522 16.26 13.39 -19.48
CA GLN A 522 15.70 14.04 -20.66
C GLN A 522 14.33 14.68 -20.37
N GLY A 523 13.47 14.02 -19.60
CA GLY A 523 12.18 14.58 -19.18
C GLY A 523 12.33 15.86 -18.37
N THR A 524 13.34 15.91 -17.49
CA THR A 524 13.70 17.10 -16.70
C THR A 524 14.17 18.24 -17.61
N LEU A 525 15.02 17.96 -18.59
CA LEU A 525 15.49 18.95 -19.57
C LEU A 525 14.32 19.52 -20.38
N ASN A 526 13.38 18.68 -20.81
CA ASN A 526 12.22 19.11 -21.58
C ASN A 526 11.33 20.06 -20.75
N LEU A 527 11.04 19.68 -19.51
CA LEU A 527 10.23 20.50 -18.61
C LEU A 527 10.93 21.81 -18.26
N ASP A 528 12.24 21.79 -18.02
CA ASP A 528 13.02 23.00 -17.76
C ASP A 528 13.02 23.96 -18.96
N GLN A 529 13.05 23.44 -20.20
CA GLN A 529 13.05 24.26 -21.40
C GLN A 529 11.68 24.76 -21.85
N GLU A 530 10.59 24.13 -21.40
CA GLU A 530 9.22 24.48 -21.79
C GLU A 530 8.79 25.84 -21.22
N THR A 531 8.30 26.73 -22.10
CA THR A 531 7.88 28.10 -21.78
C THR A 531 6.57 28.51 -22.44
N ASP A 532 6.06 27.69 -23.37
CA ASP A 532 4.86 28.00 -24.16
C ASP A 532 3.58 27.51 -23.46
N VAL A 533 3.73 26.63 -22.47
CA VAL A 533 2.64 26.04 -21.69
C VAL A 533 2.77 26.46 -20.22
N ASN A 534 1.65 26.84 -19.59
CA ASN A 534 1.61 27.00 -18.14
C ASN A 534 1.65 25.60 -17.50
N LEU A 535 2.73 25.32 -16.78
CA LEU A 535 2.95 24.02 -16.15
C LEU A 535 2.37 23.92 -14.74
N LEU A 536 1.89 25.03 -14.17
CA LEU A 536 1.27 25.03 -12.84
C LEU A 536 -0.26 24.94 -12.97
N ILE A 537 -0.85 23.94 -12.32
CA ILE A 537 -2.31 23.80 -12.23
C ILE A 537 -2.90 24.80 -11.23
N GLU A 538 -3.90 25.56 -11.67
CA GLU A 538 -4.59 26.58 -10.87
C GLU A 538 -5.55 25.98 -9.80
N ASP A 539 -6.23 24.87 -10.09
CA ASP A 539 -7.16 24.19 -9.15
C ASP A 539 -6.75 22.73 -8.88
N ARG A 540 -5.72 22.58 -8.05
CA ARG A 540 -5.14 21.27 -7.69
C ARG A 540 -6.09 20.43 -6.82
N GLN A 541 -6.94 21.08 -6.03
CA GLN A 541 -7.87 20.38 -5.14
C GLN A 541 -8.98 19.69 -5.95
N ALA A 542 -9.59 20.38 -6.91
CA ALA A 542 -10.61 19.79 -7.78
C ALA A 542 -10.06 18.59 -8.57
N LEU A 543 -8.82 18.70 -9.02
CA LEU A 543 -8.10 17.63 -9.68
C LEU A 543 -7.90 16.40 -8.76
N TYR A 544 -7.39 16.60 -7.55
CA TYR A 544 -7.21 15.50 -6.59
C TYR A 544 -8.55 14.81 -6.27
N ASP A 545 -9.59 15.59 -6.02
CA ASP A 545 -10.93 15.06 -5.76
C ASP A 545 -11.46 14.23 -6.93
N GLY A 546 -11.22 14.68 -8.16
CA GLY A 546 -11.50 13.93 -9.38
C GLY A 546 -10.77 12.59 -9.47
N MET A 547 -9.47 12.59 -9.16
CA MET A 547 -8.67 11.37 -9.13
C MET A 547 -9.14 10.40 -8.05
N ARG A 548 -9.37 10.90 -6.84
CA ARG A 548 -9.86 10.14 -5.68
C ARG A 548 -11.18 9.44 -5.99
N LEU A 549 -12.11 10.14 -6.62
CA LEU A 549 -13.36 9.57 -7.10
C LEU A 549 -13.09 8.44 -8.08
N ALA A 550 -12.32 8.69 -9.15
CA ALA A 550 -12.01 7.69 -10.17
C ALA A 550 -11.41 6.40 -9.60
N MET A 551 -10.55 6.47 -8.58
CA MET A 551 -9.90 5.30 -7.98
C MET A 551 -10.78 4.53 -7.01
N THR A 552 -11.60 5.23 -6.22
CA THR A 552 -12.58 4.61 -5.32
C THR A 552 -13.55 3.71 -6.10
N TYR A 553 -13.76 3.99 -7.39
CA TYR A 553 -14.56 3.17 -8.29
C TYR A 553 -13.86 1.91 -8.82
N ILE A 554 -12.54 1.91 -8.93
CA ILE A 554 -11.77 0.82 -9.56
C ILE A 554 -11.46 -0.28 -8.54
N ASN A 555 -11.21 0.07 -7.27
CA ASN A 555 -10.81 -0.91 -6.27
C ASN A 555 -11.39 -0.62 -4.88
N PRO A 556 -12.64 -1.04 -4.61
CA PRO A 556 -13.32 -0.70 -3.37
C PRO A 556 -12.75 -1.39 -2.12
N ASP A 557 -11.82 -2.34 -2.26
CA ASP A 557 -11.10 -2.97 -1.15
C ASP A 557 -9.82 -2.19 -0.76
N MET A 558 -9.39 -1.20 -1.56
CA MET A 558 -8.27 -0.31 -1.24
C MET A 558 -8.64 0.82 -0.27
N SER A 559 -9.92 1.03 0.05
CA SER A 559 -10.32 2.02 1.07
C SER A 559 -9.99 1.58 2.50
N ASP A 560 -9.75 0.28 2.73
CA ASP A 560 -9.63 -0.30 4.07
C ASP A 560 -8.18 -0.70 4.44
N SER A 561 -7.20 -0.44 3.58
CA SER A 561 -5.79 -0.58 3.94
C SER A 561 -5.06 0.75 3.71
N HIS A 562 -4.64 1.38 4.83
CA HIS A 562 -3.80 2.59 4.92
C HIS A 562 -4.47 3.98 4.82
N TRP A 563 -5.79 4.07 4.66
CA TRP A 563 -6.50 5.36 4.57
C TRP A 563 -7.42 5.64 5.78
N THR A 564 -6.86 5.82 6.98
CA THR A 564 -7.65 6.30 8.12
C THR A 564 -7.50 7.81 8.32
N ARG A 565 -8.63 8.42 8.69
CA ARG A 565 -8.84 9.84 9.03
C ARG A 565 -7.86 10.39 10.09
N GLU A 566 -7.19 9.51 10.83
CA GLU A 566 -6.21 9.84 11.88
C GLU A 566 -4.93 10.49 11.33
N ASN A 567 -4.54 10.22 10.07
CA ASN A 567 -3.31 10.79 9.48
C ASN A 567 -3.44 12.23 8.96
N LEU A 568 -4.63 12.84 9.10
CA LEU A 568 -4.90 14.23 8.70
C LEU A 568 -5.03 15.19 9.89
N GLU A 569 -4.89 14.71 11.13
CA GLU A 569 -5.06 15.53 12.34
C GLU A 569 -3.92 16.54 12.58
N GLY A 570 -2.82 16.45 11.83
CA GLY A 570 -1.74 17.44 11.84
C GLY A 570 -1.97 18.66 10.94
N TYR A 571 -2.98 18.65 10.06
CA TYR A 571 -3.32 19.81 9.23
C TYR A 571 -4.18 20.78 10.04
N SER A 572 -3.77 22.05 10.11
CA SER A 572 -4.48 23.07 10.89
C SER A 572 -5.97 23.07 10.56
N GLN A 573 -6.78 22.68 11.53
CA GLN A 573 -8.24 22.47 11.46
C GLN A 573 -9.05 23.71 11.05
N ASP A 574 -8.41 24.87 10.92
CA ASP A 574 -9.10 26.14 10.68
C ASP A 574 -9.56 26.36 9.23
N LYS A 575 -9.20 25.49 8.28
CA LYS A 575 -9.69 25.57 6.88
C LYS A 575 -10.76 24.53 6.48
N LEU A 576 -11.16 23.60 7.35
CA LEU A 576 -12.05 22.46 6.99
C LEU A 576 -13.39 22.43 7.73
N ARG A 577 -13.90 23.57 8.22
CA ARG A 577 -15.28 23.62 8.72
C ARG A 577 -16.24 23.58 7.53
N TRP A 578 -17.01 22.51 7.35
CA TRP A 578 -18.48 22.54 7.17
C TRP A 578 -19.13 21.12 7.22
N ARG A 579 -19.76 20.84 8.38
CA ARG A 579 -20.94 19.96 8.72
C ARG A 579 -20.94 18.42 8.58
N MET A 580 -20.98 17.73 9.73
CA MET A 580 -21.61 16.40 9.94
C MET A 580 -22.57 16.43 11.16
N ALA A 581 -23.74 15.75 11.11
CA ALA A 581 -24.56 15.39 12.30
C ALA A 581 -25.61 14.24 12.09
N SER A 582 -25.37 13.08 12.75
CA SER A 582 -26.22 12.12 13.55
C SER A 582 -27.61 11.54 13.12
N VAL A 583 -27.83 10.21 13.31
CA VAL A 583 -29.14 9.47 13.40
C VAL A 583 -29.10 8.19 14.31
N GLU A 584 -30.20 7.84 15.03
CA GLU A 584 -30.44 6.55 15.75
C GLU A 584 -31.90 5.94 15.61
N LYS A 585 -31.98 4.58 15.54
CA LYS A 585 -32.97 3.52 16.02
C LYS A 585 -34.38 3.14 15.40
N LYS A 586 -34.43 1.91 14.77
CA LYS A 586 -35.30 0.64 14.82
C LYS A 586 -36.84 0.63 15.19
N PRO A 587 -37.73 -0.34 14.75
CA PRO A 587 -37.58 -1.84 14.81
C PRO A 587 -38.37 -2.84 13.84
N ARG A 588 -37.88 -4.12 13.76
CA ARG A 588 -38.48 -5.52 13.71
C ARG A 588 -39.88 -5.82 13.05
N LYS A 589 -40.29 -7.00 12.52
CA LYS A 589 -39.80 -8.39 12.20
C LYS A 589 -40.93 -9.17 11.43
N ALA A 590 -40.56 -10.06 10.49
CA ALA A 590 -41.29 -11.25 9.96
C ALA A 590 -42.50 -10.99 9.02
N VAL A 591 -42.83 -11.75 7.95
CA VAL A 591 -42.74 -13.20 7.67
C VAL A 591 -42.59 -13.47 6.15
N GLU A 592 -41.74 -14.46 5.88
CA GLU A 592 -41.58 -15.43 4.78
C GLU A 592 -42.53 -15.51 3.54
N LYS A 593 -41.83 -15.68 2.40
CA LYS A 593 -42.14 -16.45 1.18
C LYS A 593 -43.07 -15.84 0.12
N GLY A 594 -42.41 -15.33 -0.95
CA GLY A 594 -42.77 -15.75 -2.31
C GLY A 594 -43.32 -14.69 -3.25
N VAL A 595 -42.65 -13.56 -3.47
CA VAL A 595 -42.75 -12.77 -4.71
C VAL A 595 -41.37 -12.15 -4.99
N GLY A 596 -40.72 -12.56 -6.07
CA GLY A 596 -39.44 -12.02 -6.50
C GLY A 596 -39.61 -10.73 -7.29
N ASP A 597 -38.95 -9.68 -6.82
CA ASP A 597 -38.51 -8.47 -7.52
C ASP A 597 -39.54 -7.64 -8.31
N LEU A 598 -40.34 -6.87 -7.54
CA LEU A 598 -40.72 -5.49 -7.86
C LEU A 598 -40.64 -4.68 -6.54
N LYS A 599 -39.79 -3.65 -6.46
CA LYS A 599 -39.76 -2.73 -5.31
C LYS A 599 -40.73 -1.58 -5.59
N LEU A 600 -41.89 -1.59 -4.94
CA LEU A 600 -42.71 -0.40 -4.75
C LEU A 600 -42.34 0.25 -3.43
N PHE A 601 -42.24 1.58 -3.43
CA PHE A 601 -42.23 2.35 -2.20
C PHE A 601 -43.65 2.30 -1.62
N ASP A 602 -43.77 1.76 -0.39
CA ASP A 602 -44.98 1.79 0.46
C ASP A 602 -46.11 0.75 0.21
N GLY A 603 -45.74 -0.51 -0.03
CA GLY A 603 -46.39 -1.66 0.63
C GLY A 603 -47.83 -2.05 0.27
N ASP A 604 -48.51 -1.48 -0.72
CA ASP A 604 -49.89 -1.90 -1.05
C ASP A 604 -49.97 -2.94 -2.18
N VAL A 605 -50.20 -4.20 -1.79
CA VAL A 605 -50.29 -5.37 -2.69
C VAL A 605 -51.52 -5.29 -3.61
N GLU A 606 -52.58 -4.57 -3.23
CA GLU A 606 -53.74 -4.35 -4.12
C GLU A 606 -53.37 -3.43 -5.30
N MET A 607 -52.41 -2.51 -5.12
CA MET A 607 -51.93 -1.64 -6.19
C MET A 607 -51.10 -2.41 -7.25
N LEU A 608 -50.42 -3.49 -6.85
CA LEU A 608 -49.71 -4.42 -7.75
C LEU A 608 -50.67 -5.25 -8.61
N LEU A 609 -51.78 -5.69 -8.03
CA LEU A 609 -52.83 -6.42 -8.74
C LEU A 609 -53.59 -5.48 -9.69
N ALA A 610 -53.83 -4.23 -9.28
CA ALA A 610 -54.37 -3.18 -10.15
C ALA A 610 -53.40 -2.83 -11.30
N ALA A 611 -52.10 -2.68 -11.04
CA ALA A 611 -51.09 -2.43 -12.07
C ALA A 611 -50.97 -3.61 -13.06
N SER A 612 -50.96 -4.85 -12.58
CA SER A 612 -50.93 -6.02 -13.47
C SER A 612 -52.17 -6.15 -14.36
N GLY A 613 -53.33 -5.61 -13.92
CA GLY A 613 -54.59 -5.66 -14.67
C GLY A 613 -54.91 -4.40 -15.48
N ALA A 614 -54.32 -3.25 -15.15
CA ALA A 614 -54.72 -1.93 -15.66
C ALA A 614 -53.61 -1.15 -16.39
N LEU A 615 -52.41 -1.70 -16.58
CA LEU A 615 -51.34 -0.96 -17.27
C LEU A 615 -51.56 -0.91 -18.79
N GLY A 616 -52.41 0.04 -19.20
CA GLY A 616 -52.46 0.70 -20.50
C GLY A 616 -51.28 1.68 -20.71
N PHE A 617 -50.07 1.26 -20.36
CA PHE A 617 -48.87 1.75 -21.03
C PHE A 617 -48.73 0.91 -22.31
N GLY A 618 -48.25 1.48 -23.41
CA GLY A 618 -48.02 0.70 -24.64
C GLY A 618 -47.21 -0.57 -24.38
N ARG A 619 -47.45 -1.60 -25.21
CA ARG A 619 -46.97 -3.00 -25.13
C ARG A 619 -45.72 -3.21 -24.24
N VAL A 620 -45.85 -4.09 -23.24
CA VAL A 620 -44.76 -4.56 -22.36
C VAL A 620 -44.31 -5.95 -22.81
N ASP A 621 -43.04 -6.11 -23.21
CA ASP A 621 -42.43 -7.44 -23.39
C ASP A 621 -41.63 -7.83 -22.13
N ILE A 622 -41.88 -9.04 -21.60
CA ILE A 622 -41.20 -9.59 -20.43
C ILE A 622 -40.27 -10.74 -20.87
N LYS A 623 -38.94 -10.55 -20.84
CA LYS A 623 -37.94 -11.50 -20.25
C LYS A 623 -36.47 -11.04 -20.37
N GLY A 624 -35.67 -11.22 -19.29
CA GLY A 624 -34.19 -11.32 -19.38
C GLY A 624 -33.40 -10.99 -18.10
N SER A 625 -32.34 -11.75 -17.78
CA SER A 625 -31.56 -11.73 -16.52
C SER A 625 -30.55 -10.57 -16.35
N ASP A 626 -30.71 -9.47 -17.07
CA ASP A 626 -29.86 -8.27 -17.03
C ASP A 626 -30.60 -6.99 -16.58
N GLY A 627 -31.93 -7.04 -16.48
CA GLY A 627 -32.75 -6.03 -15.81
C GLY A 627 -33.09 -4.78 -16.62
N THR A 628 -33.22 -4.88 -17.95
CA THR A 628 -33.64 -3.78 -18.83
C THR A 628 -35.12 -3.93 -19.25
N TRP A 629 -35.85 -2.81 -19.30
CA TRP A 629 -37.26 -2.73 -19.74
C TRP A 629 -37.38 -1.85 -20.99
N ILE A 630 -38.28 -2.19 -21.93
CA ILE A 630 -38.59 -1.39 -23.12
C ILE A 630 -40.07 -0.97 -23.04
N VAL A 631 -40.35 0.34 -23.18
CA VAL A 631 -41.72 0.88 -23.19
C VAL A 631 -41.98 1.61 -24.52
N GLU A 632 -42.86 1.05 -25.35
CA GLU A 632 -43.22 1.63 -26.65
C GLU A 632 -44.74 1.89 -26.74
N GLY A 633 -45.15 3.17 -26.92
CA GLY A 633 -46.55 3.54 -27.19
C GLY A 633 -46.95 4.96 -26.74
N LYS A 634 -48.25 5.26 -26.71
CA LYS A 634 -48.84 6.53 -26.23
C LYS A 634 -49.43 6.37 -24.83
N LEU A 635 -49.48 7.45 -24.05
CA LEU A 635 -50.10 7.46 -22.71
C LEU A 635 -51.64 7.46 -22.82
N THR A 636 -52.29 6.42 -22.30
CA THR A 636 -53.77 6.27 -22.31
C THR A 636 -54.44 7.06 -21.18
N GLU A 637 -55.78 7.18 -21.20
CA GLU A 637 -56.54 7.84 -20.12
C GLU A 637 -56.39 7.11 -18.77
N ASP A 638 -56.45 5.78 -18.76
CA ASP A 638 -56.19 4.97 -17.57
C ASP A 638 -54.75 5.14 -17.07
N GLY A 639 -53.78 5.26 -17.99
CA GLY A 639 -52.39 5.57 -17.67
C GLY A 639 -52.19 6.94 -17.03
N ARG A 640 -52.95 7.97 -17.48
CA ARG A 640 -52.94 9.31 -16.85
C ARG A 640 -53.54 9.28 -15.44
N TYR A 641 -54.64 8.56 -15.26
CA TYR A 641 -55.26 8.37 -13.94
C TYR A 641 -54.29 7.68 -12.98
N PHE A 642 -53.63 6.62 -13.44
CA PHE A 642 -52.63 5.88 -12.65
C PHE A 642 -51.40 6.75 -12.30
N LEU A 643 -50.89 7.53 -13.27
CA LEU A 643 -49.82 8.49 -13.02
C LEU A 643 -50.21 9.49 -11.93
N GLY A 644 -51.45 10.01 -11.97
CA GLY A 644 -51.99 10.89 -10.93
C GLY A 644 -52.03 10.24 -9.54
N MET A 645 -52.44 8.97 -9.45
CA MET A 645 -52.41 8.23 -8.18
C MET A 645 -50.99 8.02 -7.63
N MET A 646 -50.03 7.70 -8.50
CA MET A 646 -48.61 7.56 -8.14
C MET A 646 -48.06 8.88 -7.60
N GLU A 647 -48.41 10.00 -8.23
CA GLU A 647 -48.04 11.34 -7.81
C GLU A 647 -48.65 11.74 -6.47
N GLU A 648 -49.93 11.43 -6.22
CA GLU A 648 -50.61 11.62 -4.92
C GLU A 648 -49.93 10.83 -3.80
N LYS A 649 -49.49 9.60 -4.10
CA LYS A 649 -48.77 8.71 -3.17
C LYS A 649 -47.26 9.00 -3.08
N LYS A 650 -46.77 10.04 -3.76
CA LYS A 650 -45.35 10.44 -3.80
C LYS A 650 -44.40 9.36 -4.36
N ILE A 651 -44.88 8.53 -5.27
CA ILE A 651 -44.07 7.46 -5.89
C ILE A 651 -43.37 8.01 -7.14
N VAL A 652 -42.04 7.83 -7.22
CA VAL A 652 -41.24 8.26 -8.37
C VAL A 652 -41.34 7.24 -9.50
N VAL A 653 -41.63 7.73 -10.71
CA VAL A 653 -41.67 6.93 -11.94
C VAL A 653 -40.34 7.08 -12.68
N ASN A 654 -39.73 5.96 -13.09
CA ASN A 654 -38.55 5.94 -13.96
C ASN A 654 -38.92 5.37 -15.34
N LEU A 655 -38.81 6.19 -16.38
CA LEU A 655 -38.95 5.75 -17.77
C LEU A 655 -37.60 5.30 -18.31
N VAL A 656 -37.49 4.03 -18.70
CA VAL A 656 -36.25 3.48 -19.29
C VAL A 656 -36.37 3.46 -20.81
N ASP A 657 -35.46 4.14 -21.50
CA ASP A 657 -35.40 4.23 -22.96
C ASP A 657 -36.78 4.50 -23.65
N PRO A 658 -37.62 5.46 -23.17
CA PRO A 658 -38.91 5.75 -23.79
C PRO A 658 -38.77 6.32 -25.20
N THR A 659 -39.75 6.02 -26.05
CA THR A 659 -39.89 6.73 -27.33
C THR A 659 -40.12 8.24 -27.12
N PRO A 660 -39.69 9.12 -28.05
CA PRO A 660 -39.91 10.57 -27.92
C PRO A 660 -41.38 10.96 -27.74
N GLN A 661 -42.30 10.21 -28.36
CA GLN A 661 -43.72 10.49 -28.23
C GLN A 661 -44.25 10.15 -26.83
N LEU A 662 -43.85 9.01 -26.27
CA LEU A 662 -44.23 8.63 -24.90
C LEU A 662 -43.70 9.64 -23.89
N LEU A 663 -42.43 10.05 -24.05
CA LEU A 663 -41.81 11.04 -23.17
C LEU A 663 -42.59 12.37 -23.21
N ARG A 664 -42.97 12.85 -24.39
CA ARG A 664 -43.81 14.06 -24.52
C ARG A 664 -45.18 13.89 -23.90
N ASP A 665 -45.82 12.74 -24.09
CA ASP A 665 -47.15 12.47 -23.51
C ASP A 665 -47.10 12.44 -21.97
N VAL A 666 -46.02 11.89 -21.38
CA VAL A 666 -45.80 11.89 -19.92
C VAL A 666 -45.42 13.28 -19.40
N LEU A 667 -44.52 14.02 -20.07
CA LEU A 667 -44.17 15.41 -19.72
C LEU A 667 -45.41 16.31 -19.69
N ALA A 668 -46.36 16.08 -20.60
CA ALA A 668 -47.62 16.82 -20.65
C ALA A 668 -48.60 16.44 -19.52
N ALA A 669 -48.58 15.19 -19.06
CA ALA A 669 -49.51 14.66 -18.06
C ALA A 669 -49.00 14.80 -16.62
N ALA A 670 -47.69 14.69 -16.40
CA ALA A 670 -47.09 14.69 -15.06
C ALA A 670 -47.23 16.05 -14.38
N THR A 671 -47.63 16.03 -13.11
CA THR A 671 -47.70 17.21 -12.24
C THR A 671 -46.51 17.29 -11.27
N ARG A 672 -45.67 16.24 -11.21
CA ARG A 672 -44.46 16.17 -10.38
C ARG A 672 -43.21 15.76 -11.18
N PRO A 673 -42.00 16.01 -10.64
CA PRO A 673 -40.77 15.50 -11.21
C PRO A 673 -40.77 13.98 -11.34
N PHE A 674 -40.19 13.47 -12.43
CA PHE A 674 -39.96 12.05 -12.68
C PHE A 674 -38.59 11.85 -13.32
N MET A 675 -38.12 10.59 -13.40
CA MET A 675 -36.80 10.27 -13.94
C MET A 675 -36.91 9.60 -15.32
N VAL A 676 -35.95 9.90 -16.18
CA VAL A 676 -35.86 9.35 -17.55
C VAL A 676 -34.44 8.79 -17.74
N SER A 677 -34.25 7.49 -17.97
CA SER A 677 -32.93 6.82 -18.06
C SER A 677 -32.67 6.05 -19.36
N GLY A 678 -31.60 6.37 -20.12
CA GLY A 678 -31.43 5.82 -21.47
C GLY A 678 -30.39 6.49 -22.39
N PHE A 679 -30.33 6.03 -23.64
CA PHE A 679 -29.49 6.61 -24.70
C PHE A 679 -30.30 7.61 -25.55
N TYR A 680 -30.30 8.90 -25.20
CA TYR A 680 -31.31 9.83 -25.71
C TYR A 680 -30.84 10.83 -26.77
N LEU A 681 -31.46 10.82 -27.94
CA LEU A 681 -31.48 11.97 -28.85
C LEU A 681 -32.79 12.74 -28.59
N LEU A 682 -32.73 13.76 -27.74
CA LEU A 682 -33.89 14.63 -27.50
C LEU A 682 -33.86 15.81 -28.46
N ASP A 683 -35.01 16.21 -28.95
CA ASP A 683 -35.17 17.42 -29.75
C ASP A 683 -35.27 18.68 -28.85
N PRO A 684 -34.98 19.89 -29.37
CA PRO A 684 -35.05 21.14 -28.61
C PRO A 684 -36.38 21.41 -27.89
N GLN A 685 -37.52 20.97 -28.45
CA GLN A 685 -38.81 21.18 -27.81
C GLN A 685 -38.97 20.28 -26.58
N THR A 686 -38.36 19.09 -26.62
CA THR A 686 -38.32 18.16 -25.49
C THR A 686 -37.41 18.67 -24.36
N TYR A 687 -36.26 19.27 -24.66
CA TYR A 687 -35.40 19.92 -23.65
C TYR A 687 -36.10 21.07 -22.93
N ALA A 688 -36.78 21.95 -23.67
CA ALA A 688 -37.53 23.06 -23.07
C ALA A 688 -38.66 22.58 -22.14
N ALA A 689 -39.31 21.46 -22.48
CA ALA A 689 -40.34 20.85 -21.65
C ALA A 689 -39.77 20.20 -20.37
N ILE A 690 -38.59 19.60 -20.45
CA ILE A 690 -37.85 19.02 -19.30
C ILE A 690 -37.49 20.12 -18.29
N ASN A 691 -36.90 21.22 -18.74
CA ASN A 691 -36.51 22.34 -17.87
C ASN A 691 -37.69 22.94 -17.10
N LYS A 692 -38.85 23.04 -17.74
CA LYS A 692 -40.06 23.58 -17.09
C LYS A 692 -40.63 22.67 -16.00
N LYS A 693 -40.28 21.38 -16.02
CA LYS A 693 -40.91 20.32 -15.21
C LYS A 693 -39.97 19.71 -14.17
N GLU A 694 -38.74 20.22 -14.05
CA GLU A 694 -37.71 19.73 -13.10
C GLU A 694 -37.48 18.21 -13.25
N VAL A 695 -37.46 17.72 -14.49
CA VAL A 695 -37.31 16.29 -14.78
C VAL A 695 -35.83 15.90 -14.72
N LEU A 696 -35.52 14.85 -13.95
CA LEU A 696 -34.17 14.32 -13.84
C LEU A 696 -33.87 13.40 -15.03
N LEU A 697 -32.88 13.80 -15.84
CA LEU A 697 -32.44 13.06 -17.01
C LEU A 697 -31.17 12.26 -16.70
N ALA A 698 -31.28 10.93 -16.74
CA ALA A 698 -30.18 9.99 -16.53
C ALA A 698 -29.61 9.49 -17.88
N VAL A 699 -28.44 9.97 -18.28
CA VAL A 699 -27.82 9.56 -19.55
C VAL A 699 -26.98 8.30 -19.38
N LYS A 700 -27.22 7.28 -20.22
CA LYS A 700 -26.37 6.06 -20.27
C LYS A 700 -25.14 6.29 -21.14
N PHE A 701 -23.98 5.93 -20.62
CA PHE A 701 -22.68 6.07 -21.28
C PHE A 701 -22.34 4.88 -22.19
N ASP A 702 -21.81 5.17 -23.39
CA ASP A 702 -21.19 4.17 -24.28
C ASP A 702 -19.65 4.18 -24.10
N PRO A 703 -19.09 3.15 -23.45
CA PRO A 703 -17.66 3.04 -23.23
C PRO A 703 -16.78 2.93 -24.48
N GLY A 704 -17.37 2.59 -25.64
CA GLY A 704 -16.63 2.56 -26.91
C GLY A 704 -16.39 3.93 -27.53
N ASN A 705 -17.02 4.99 -27.01
CA ASN A 705 -16.98 6.33 -27.62
C ASN A 705 -16.95 7.45 -26.56
N VAL A 706 -15.85 7.54 -25.82
CA VAL A 706 -15.67 8.57 -24.78
C VAL A 706 -15.82 9.99 -25.34
N ALA A 707 -15.17 10.30 -26.46
CA ALA A 707 -15.18 11.64 -27.05
C ALA A 707 -16.59 12.09 -27.46
N GLY A 708 -17.33 11.23 -28.18
CA GLY A 708 -18.71 11.54 -28.56
C GLY A 708 -19.67 11.61 -27.38
N CYS A 709 -19.38 10.90 -26.28
CA CYS A 709 -20.17 11.03 -25.05
C CYS A 709 -19.93 12.39 -24.38
N VAL A 710 -18.69 12.86 -24.29
CA VAL A 710 -18.38 14.19 -23.73
C VAL A 710 -19.03 15.28 -24.57
N GLU A 711 -18.86 15.26 -25.89
CA GLU A 711 -19.48 16.23 -26.81
C GLU A 711 -20.99 16.31 -26.63
N ARG A 712 -21.66 15.16 -26.56
CA ARG A 712 -23.10 15.08 -26.33
C ARG A 712 -23.52 15.62 -24.96
N LEU A 713 -22.75 15.35 -23.91
CA LEU A 713 -23.05 15.84 -22.57
C LEU A 713 -22.93 17.37 -22.51
N GLU A 714 -21.94 17.95 -23.18
CA GLU A 714 -21.81 19.40 -23.34
C GLU A 714 -23.00 20.00 -24.11
N GLU A 715 -23.44 19.37 -25.22
CA GLU A 715 -24.62 19.81 -25.96
C GLU A 715 -25.89 19.79 -25.09
N MET A 716 -26.06 18.73 -24.29
CA MET A 716 -27.20 18.60 -23.38
C MET A 716 -27.14 19.61 -22.24
N LYS A 717 -25.96 19.85 -21.66
CA LYS A 717 -25.74 20.87 -20.62
C LYS A 717 -26.03 22.27 -21.17
N ALA A 718 -25.55 22.59 -22.37
CA ALA A 718 -25.84 23.85 -23.04
C ALA A 718 -27.34 24.04 -23.36
N ALA A 719 -28.04 22.97 -23.75
CA ALA A 719 -29.48 23.02 -24.05
C ALA A 719 -30.37 23.11 -22.79
N LEU A 720 -29.95 22.49 -21.68
CA LEU A 720 -30.67 22.50 -20.41
C LEU A 720 -30.37 23.76 -19.57
N GLY A 721 -29.23 24.43 -19.80
CA GLY A 721 -28.79 25.59 -19.01
C GLY A 721 -28.35 25.21 -17.59
N ASP A 722 -28.26 26.18 -16.68
CA ASP A 722 -27.78 26.02 -15.29
C ASP A 722 -28.76 25.27 -14.36
N THR A 723 -29.51 24.31 -14.89
CA THR A 723 -30.47 23.54 -14.09
C THR A 723 -29.87 22.20 -13.67
N ASP A 724 -29.99 21.83 -12.39
CA ASP A 724 -29.50 20.56 -11.80
C ASP A 724 -30.29 19.31 -12.25
N ASN A 725 -30.88 19.37 -13.45
CA ASN A 725 -31.81 18.38 -13.98
C ASN A 725 -31.10 17.23 -14.71
N LEU A 726 -29.77 17.26 -14.82
CA LEU A 726 -28.98 16.28 -15.56
C LEU A 726 -28.15 15.41 -14.61
N ILE A 727 -28.34 14.10 -14.70
CA ILE A 727 -27.57 13.11 -13.95
C ILE A 727 -26.86 12.21 -14.95
N LEU A 728 -25.55 12.07 -14.84
CA LEU A 728 -24.83 11.06 -15.62
C LEU A 728 -24.98 9.67 -14.94
N SER A 729 -25.45 8.67 -15.69
CA SER A 729 -25.57 7.28 -15.20
C SER A 729 -24.66 6.35 -16.01
N VAL A 730 -23.48 6.06 -15.47
CA VAL A 730 -22.50 5.18 -16.12
C VAL A 730 -22.88 3.71 -15.92
N THR A 731 -23.41 3.06 -16.96
CA THR A 731 -23.62 1.61 -16.97
C THR A 731 -22.31 0.89 -17.27
N SER A 732 -21.91 -0.11 -16.47
CA SER A 732 -20.69 -0.89 -16.74
C SER A 732 -20.89 -2.38 -16.80
N THR A 733 -20.27 -3.01 -17.79
CA THR A 733 -19.74 -4.38 -17.71
C THR A 733 -18.31 -4.32 -17.15
N ARG A 734 -17.81 -5.44 -16.60
CA ARG A 734 -16.52 -5.54 -15.90
C ARG A 734 -15.29 -5.27 -16.78
N ASP A 735 -15.45 -5.16 -18.09
CA ASP A 735 -14.32 -5.16 -19.03
C ASP A 735 -13.84 -3.74 -19.41
N ILE A 736 -14.33 -2.68 -18.75
CA ILE A 736 -14.17 -1.32 -19.29
C ILE A 736 -13.84 -0.24 -18.24
N ASP A 737 -12.94 -0.55 -17.31
CA ASP A 737 -12.56 0.40 -16.25
C ASP A 737 -11.64 1.54 -16.72
N LYS A 738 -10.84 1.35 -17.79
CA LYS A 738 -9.95 2.40 -18.34
C LYS A 738 -10.71 3.53 -19.07
N ALA A 739 -11.77 3.20 -19.82
CA ALA A 739 -12.55 4.21 -20.55
C ALA A 739 -13.41 5.09 -19.63
N LYS A 740 -13.81 4.56 -18.48
CA LYS A 740 -14.49 5.35 -17.44
C LYS A 740 -13.56 6.41 -16.88
N GLN A 741 -12.32 6.05 -16.56
CA GLN A 741 -11.35 6.99 -16.00
C GLN A 741 -11.06 8.15 -16.96
N ASP A 742 -10.85 7.86 -18.24
CA ASP A 742 -10.68 8.89 -19.28
C ASP A 742 -11.91 9.80 -19.39
N LEU A 743 -13.12 9.25 -19.31
CA LEU A 743 -14.36 10.04 -19.27
C LEU A 743 -14.42 10.97 -18.06
N TYR A 744 -14.19 10.46 -16.84
CA TYR A 744 -14.25 11.26 -15.60
C TYR A 744 -13.25 12.43 -15.64
N VAL A 745 -12.00 12.15 -16.04
CA VAL A 745 -10.95 13.19 -16.13
C VAL A 745 -11.32 14.25 -17.17
N ARG A 746 -11.87 13.86 -18.33
CA ARG A 746 -12.28 14.80 -19.38
C ARG A 746 -13.48 15.67 -18.98
N LEU A 747 -14.48 15.10 -18.32
CA LEU A 747 -15.64 15.86 -17.84
C LEU A 747 -15.21 16.92 -16.81
N ILE A 748 -14.33 16.58 -15.88
CA ILE A 748 -13.80 17.53 -14.90
C ILE A 748 -13.01 18.64 -15.57
N LYS A 749 -12.16 18.32 -16.55
CA LYS A 749 -11.43 19.33 -17.36
C LYS A 749 -12.37 20.30 -18.10
N ASN A 750 -13.59 19.85 -18.41
CA ASN A 750 -14.61 20.68 -19.05
C ASN A 750 -15.55 21.39 -18.06
N GLY A 751 -15.20 21.43 -16.76
CA GLY A 751 -15.95 22.18 -15.76
C GLY A 751 -17.17 21.44 -15.18
N TRP A 752 -17.22 20.12 -15.29
CA TRP A 752 -18.20 19.30 -14.56
C TRP A 752 -17.74 19.06 -13.12
N THR A 753 -18.66 19.22 -12.18
CA THR A 753 -18.46 19.00 -10.75
C THR A 753 -18.65 17.53 -10.38
N ALA A 754 -18.09 17.12 -9.24
CA ALA A 754 -18.29 15.78 -8.71
C ALA A 754 -19.77 15.45 -8.40
N GLU A 755 -20.59 16.46 -8.10
CA GLU A 755 -22.01 16.31 -7.76
C GLU A 755 -22.89 16.04 -8.99
N GLU A 756 -22.52 16.58 -10.16
CA GLU A 756 -23.17 16.32 -11.45
C GLU A 756 -22.88 14.90 -11.99
N ILE A 757 -21.91 14.19 -11.38
CA ILE A 757 -21.44 12.88 -11.84
C ILE A 757 -21.83 11.77 -10.85
N GLY A 758 -22.96 11.09 -11.12
CA GLY A 758 -23.52 10.05 -10.25
C GLY A 758 -23.02 8.61 -10.53
N SER A 759 -23.06 7.74 -9.52
CA SER A 759 -22.70 6.32 -9.65
C SER A 759 -23.72 5.37 -8.99
N SER A 760 -23.89 4.17 -9.56
CA SER A 760 -24.63 3.07 -8.93
C SER A 760 -23.80 1.77 -8.95
N ARG A 761 -23.78 1.03 -7.85
CA ARG A 761 -22.97 -0.19 -7.69
C ARG A 761 -23.88 -1.42 -7.73
N ARG A 762 -23.67 -2.35 -8.67
CA ARG A 762 -24.26 -3.70 -8.66
C ARG A 762 -23.32 -4.66 -7.91
N SER A 763 -23.63 -5.01 -6.66
CA SER A 763 -22.86 -6.04 -5.92
C SER A 763 -23.25 -7.45 -6.38
N ARG A 764 -22.36 -8.16 -7.08
CA ARG A 764 -22.44 -9.63 -7.28
C ARG A 764 -21.65 -10.32 -6.16
N GLY A 765 -22.35 -10.85 -5.15
CA GLY A 765 -21.72 -11.62 -4.07
C GLY A 765 -21.38 -13.05 -4.47
N ARG A 766 -20.12 -13.47 -4.23
CA ARG A 766 -19.70 -14.88 -4.16
C ARG A 766 -19.66 -15.28 -2.67
N ARG A 767 -20.12 -16.50 -2.37
CA ARG A 767 -20.33 -17.09 -1.03
C ARG A 767 -19.03 -17.38 -0.27
N GLY A 768 -19.05 -17.20 1.05
CA GLY A 768 -18.09 -17.76 2.02
C GLY A 768 -18.47 -17.35 3.46
N SER A 769 -18.55 -18.34 4.35
CA SER A 769 -19.09 -18.34 5.72
C SER A 769 -18.38 -17.43 6.76
N GLY A 770 -19.17 -16.87 7.69
CA GLY A 770 -18.66 -16.36 8.98
C GLY A 770 -19.23 -15.00 9.37
N GLU A 771 -20.04 -14.99 10.43
CA GLU A 771 -20.69 -13.89 11.18
C GLU A 771 -20.40 -12.42 10.81
N ARG A 772 -21.49 -11.71 10.48
CA ARG A 772 -21.54 -10.23 10.35
C ARG A 772 -21.80 -9.56 11.71
N PRO A 773 -21.00 -8.56 12.11
CA PRO A 773 -21.48 -7.43 12.90
C PRO A 773 -22.29 -6.49 11.98
N LYS A 774 -23.42 -5.99 12.50
CA LYS A 774 -24.48 -5.30 11.76
C LYS A 774 -24.27 -3.79 11.73
N GLY A 775 -24.28 -3.19 10.54
CA GLY A 775 -24.53 -1.76 10.37
C GLY A 775 -24.23 -1.23 8.97
N ILE A 776 -25.27 -1.15 8.13
CA ILE A 776 -25.34 -0.44 6.84
C ILE A 776 -24.50 -1.04 5.68
N ALA A 777 -25.19 -1.70 4.75
CA ALA A 777 -24.74 -2.01 3.39
C ALA A 777 -25.98 -1.91 2.49
N GLY A 778 -26.03 -1.28 1.33
CA GLY A 778 -25.07 -0.51 0.54
C GLY A 778 -25.72 -0.28 -0.84
N ASN A 779 -25.62 0.95 -1.37
CA ASN A 779 -26.00 1.43 -2.71
C ASN A 779 -27.53 1.51 -2.99
N SER A 780 -28.09 2.57 -3.56
CA SER A 780 -27.61 3.79 -4.23
C SER A 780 -28.83 4.71 -4.44
N LEU A 781 -28.58 6.00 -4.73
CA LEU A 781 -29.49 7.16 -4.81
C LEU A 781 -29.73 7.86 -3.46
N SER A 782 -28.76 8.68 -3.08
CA SER A 782 -28.94 9.78 -2.13
C SER A 782 -28.72 11.10 -2.85
N VAL A 783 -29.74 11.61 -3.54
CA VAL A 783 -30.03 13.06 -3.61
C VAL A 783 -31.54 13.18 -3.82
N LEU A 784 -32.26 13.73 -2.84
CA LEU A 784 -33.47 14.53 -3.06
C LEU A 784 -33.65 15.45 -1.84
N GLY A 785 -33.15 16.69 -1.99
CA GLY A 785 -33.74 17.95 -1.52
C GLY A 785 -33.81 18.27 -0.02
N GLN A 786 -32.97 19.21 0.41
CA GLN A 786 -33.40 20.61 0.50
C GLN A 786 -32.24 21.56 0.17
#